data_AF-Z4WUQ9-F1
#
_entry.id   AF-Z4WUQ9-F1
#
_cell.length_a   1.000
_cell.length_b   1.000
_cell.length_c   1.000
_cell.angle_alpha   90.00
_cell.angle_beta   90.00
_cell.angle_gamma   90.00
#
_symmetry.space_group_name_H-M   'P 1'
#
loop_
_entity.id
_entity.type
_entity.pdbx_description
1 polymer ?
#
loop_
_entity_poly.entity_id
_entity_poly.type
_entity_poly.pdbx_seq_one_letter_code
_entity_poly.pdbx_strand_id
1 'polypeptide(L)'
;MTESKLALSEYVYQSKYSLYREDLGRKETWEESIDRIKDMHLKHLASFAPQALQDEWFMTQFDEAIDYYKKKKFVGSQRNLQFGGEPVLKSSAKSYNCSYSHCDRLEVFRETEWLLLSGCGCGLSVEQEHVDKLPALLSQDELSQESEAYIIGDSIEGWADAIHRLLEYFFVSGSKKPVFDYSEIRPKGAKIAGRFIAPGPDGLRLSLDKIRGLLKEAVTAGQRRLSALQCTDIIAYLADSVLSGGVRRSALMILFSPEDKEMVNCKHGDWFSTNPQRARFNMSAALNRGQVERTVYEYLFEAMRTSGDPGLYWRDKFGVGCNPCCEIGFFPTDKDGATGWQVCNLASINGLACTSEEEFYKICRCASTLATVQATYMDFPYLSPATKNIIEADPLIGVSIGGIMNNPQILTNGDILAVGAMQVRQQNAQCARILGINPASRTTCVKPDGTVSLLLGMTSGIHGAYAKRYLRSVEANVEEPNLKAYEEVNPKAVQPNIFKPNTDKKIFFPIEESEDTLLRSELSGVKLLEYVKLVQQSWVVPGMSDMESPVKNNVSNTVDVPSDQWDAVRDWVWENQNYIAGVTFLSTYGDMDLPQAPMCKVLSPEEILREYGVGSMFASGLVVDTIEVFGDLWKACEAAQGRGEQLFVSEQAIDDYIRKNSVEGEVSITDREHVRSILSSKLQDKVDNLAAKRDIVRRIEKFAHNYYRGDLYKAVNLLKSVNNLHLFELLKKTYKPVDWKSVDFTGNKYTNADELGAQSCAGGACEIK
;
A
#
# COMPACT_ATOMS: atom_id res chain seq x y z
N MET A 1 9.95 -21.48 -8.74
CA MET A 1 10.53 -20.26 -8.15
C MET A 1 11.99 -20.53 -7.80
N THR A 2 12.86 -19.52 -7.83
CA THR A 2 14.23 -19.62 -7.29
C THR A 2 14.20 -19.67 -5.76
N GLU A 3 15.30 -20.10 -5.14
CA GLU A 3 15.42 -20.19 -3.68
C GLU A 3 15.17 -18.85 -2.98
N SER A 4 15.74 -17.75 -3.49
CA SER A 4 15.54 -16.41 -2.93
C SER A 4 14.10 -15.91 -3.05
N LYS A 5 13.41 -16.23 -4.15
CA LYS A 5 11.98 -15.90 -4.32
C LYS A 5 11.12 -16.70 -3.34
N LEU A 6 11.50 -17.96 -3.07
CA LEU A 6 10.84 -18.78 -2.06
C LEU A 6 11.06 -18.20 -0.65
N ALA A 7 12.29 -17.80 -0.32
CA ALA A 7 12.61 -17.15 0.96
C ALA A 7 11.76 -15.90 1.23
N LEU A 8 11.66 -15.03 0.21
CA LEU A 8 10.81 -13.84 0.26
C LEU A 8 9.31 -14.22 0.39
N SER A 9 8.84 -15.18 -0.39
CA SER A 9 7.47 -15.69 -0.35
C SER A 9 7.09 -16.19 1.05
N GLU A 10 7.94 -17.01 1.66
CA GLU A 10 7.74 -17.56 2.99
C GLU A 10 7.78 -16.48 4.07
N TYR A 11 8.76 -15.57 4.02
CA TYR A 11 8.83 -14.46 4.97
C TYR A 11 7.58 -13.57 4.91
N VAL A 12 7.12 -13.22 3.70
CA VAL A 12 5.90 -12.41 3.50
C VAL A 12 4.67 -13.15 4.02
N TYR A 13 4.55 -14.44 3.73
CA TYR A 13 3.46 -15.27 4.25
C TYR A 13 3.45 -15.29 5.78
N GLN A 14 4.59 -15.59 6.40
CA GLN A 14 4.72 -15.77 7.85
C GLN A 14 4.56 -14.45 8.64
N SER A 15 4.97 -13.33 8.04
CA SER A 15 4.87 -12.01 8.67
C SER A 15 3.49 -11.36 8.48
N LYS A 16 2.74 -11.68 7.42
CA LYS A 16 1.50 -10.95 7.06
C LYS A 16 0.21 -11.79 7.10
N TYR A 17 0.27 -13.10 6.88
CA TYR A 17 -0.92 -13.90 6.60
C TYR A 17 -1.12 -15.10 7.53
N SER A 18 -0.04 -15.76 7.95
CA SER A 18 -0.14 -16.93 8.83
C SER A 18 -0.70 -16.54 10.21
N LEU A 19 -1.77 -17.21 10.63
CA LEU A 19 -2.35 -17.06 11.96
C LEU A 19 -1.64 -17.93 13.00
N TYR A 20 -1.60 -17.44 14.24
CA TYR A 20 -1.11 -18.22 15.37
C TYR A 20 -2.12 -19.30 15.78
N ARG A 21 -1.64 -20.52 15.98
CA ARG A 21 -2.39 -21.70 16.43
C ARG A 21 -2.01 -22.02 17.87
N GLU A 22 -2.88 -21.61 18.81
CA GLU A 22 -2.64 -21.81 20.25
C GLU A 22 -2.47 -23.29 20.60
N ASP A 23 -3.19 -24.19 19.92
CA ASP A 23 -3.13 -25.64 20.11
C ASP A 23 -1.81 -26.27 19.66
N LEU A 24 -1.08 -25.63 18.74
CA LEU A 24 0.19 -26.12 18.21
C LEU A 24 1.41 -25.33 18.70
N GLY A 25 1.19 -24.22 19.42
CA GLY A 25 2.27 -23.36 19.91
C GLY A 25 3.06 -22.63 18.81
N ARG A 26 2.51 -22.54 17.58
CA ARG A 26 3.20 -21.97 16.41
C ARG A 26 2.22 -21.27 15.45
N LYS A 27 2.74 -20.57 14.45
CA LYS A 27 1.93 -20.09 13.31
C LYS A 27 1.58 -21.25 12.36
N GLU A 28 0.46 -21.09 11.67
CA GLU A 28 0.00 -22.05 10.67
C GLU A 28 0.94 -22.09 9.44
N THR A 29 0.98 -23.24 8.77
CA THR A 29 1.63 -23.39 7.46
C THR A 29 0.69 -22.92 6.34
N TRP A 30 1.25 -22.68 5.15
CA TRP A 30 0.46 -22.26 3.99
C TRP A 30 -0.73 -23.19 3.74
N GLU A 31 -0.51 -24.50 3.74
CA GLU A 31 -1.57 -25.48 3.51
C GLU A 31 -2.63 -25.44 4.63
N GLU A 32 -2.21 -25.30 5.88
CA GLU A 32 -3.13 -25.15 7.03
C GLU A 32 -3.99 -23.87 6.93
N SER A 33 -3.44 -22.76 6.43
CA SER A 33 -4.23 -21.55 6.13
C SER A 33 -5.30 -21.83 5.08
N ILE A 34 -4.95 -22.55 4.01
CA ILE A 34 -5.89 -22.83 2.93
C ILE A 34 -6.97 -23.81 3.41
N ASP A 35 -6.62 -24.80 4.22
CA ASP A 35 -7.60 -25.71 4.83
C ASP A 35 -8.57 -24.96 5.73
N ARG A 36 -8.07 -24.05 6.59
CA ARG A 36 -8.92 -23.16 7.39
C ARG A 36 -9.88 -22.32 6.53
N ILE A 37 -9.42 -21.82 5.38
CA ILE A 37 -10.25 -21.04 4.45
C ILE A 37 -11.28 -21.95 3.76
N LYS A 38 -10.90 -23.16 3.35
CA LYS A 38 -11.82 -24.17 2.82
C LYS A 38 -12.94 -24.47 3.81
N ASP A 39 -12.59 -24.75 5.07
CA ASP A 39 -13.54 -25.06 6.13
C ASP A 39 -14.49 -23.90 6.40
N MET A 40 -13.96 -22.67 6.41
CA MET A 40 -14.77 -21.45 6.52
C MET A 40 -15.80 -21.36 5.38
N HIS A 41 -15.38 -21.58 4.14
CA HIS A 41 -16.29 -21.57 2.98
C HIS A 41 -17.34 -22.67 3.06
N LEU A 42 -16.96 -23.90 3.40
CA LEU A 42 -17.91 -25.01 3.56
C LEU A 42 -18.94 -24.72 4.65
N LYS A 43 -18.51 -24.16 5.79
CA LYS A 43 -19.41 -23.75 6.88
C LYS A 43 -20.40 -22.66 6.43
N HIS A 44 -19.93 -21.64 5.72
CA HIS A 44 -20.79 -20.59 5.15
C HIS A 44 -21.81 -21.17 4.16
N LEU A 45 -21.34 -21.99 3.22
CA LEU A 45 -22.18 -22.61 2.20
C LEU A 45 -23.22 -23.57 2.79
N ALA A 46 -22.92 -24.27 3.88
CA ALA A 46 -23.89 -25.13 4.56
C ALA A 46 -25.12 -24.35 5.06
N SER A 47 -24.95 -23.08 5.44
CA SER A 47 -26.07 -22.19 5.80
C SER A 47 -26.67 -21.44 4.60
N PHE A 48 -25.84 -20.99 3.67
CA PHE A 48 -26.25 -20.08 2.59
C PHE A 48 -26.80 -20.80 1.35
N ALA A 49 -26.13 -21.88 0.93
CA ALA A 49 -26.45 -22.65 -0.27
C ALA A 49 -26.18 -24.15 -0.07
N PRO A 50 -26.90 -24.84 0.85
CA PRO A 50 -26.65 -26.24 1.17
C PRO A 50 -26.78 -27.18 -0.03
N GLN A 51 -27.62 -26.84 -1.01
CA GLN A 51 -27.76 -27.59 -2.27
C GLN A 51 -26.47 -27.62 -3.09
N ALA A 52 -25.62 -26.58 -3.02
CA ALA A 52 -24.35 -26.55 -3.74
C ALA A 52 -23.39 -27.62 -3.22
N LEU A 53 -23.45 -27.96 -1.92
CA LEU A 53 -22.63 -29.01 -1.32
C LEU A 53 -23.05 -30.42 -1.76
N GLN A 54 -24.23 -30.57 -2.37
CA GLN A 54 -24.73 -31.83 -2.92
C GLN A 54 -24.50 -31.93 -4.44
N ASP A 55 -24.11 -30.84 -5.10
CA ASP A 55 -23.83 -30.81 -6.52
C ASP A 55 -22.40 -31.32 -6.80
N GLU A 56 -22.31 -32.48 -7.43
CA GLU A 56 -21.05 -33.18 -7.70
C GLU A 56 -20.11 -32.36 -8.60
N TRP A 57 -20.66 -31.66 -9.59
CA TRP A 57 -19.87 -30.84 -10.49
C TRP A 57 -19.26 -29.67 -9.72
N PHE A 58 -20.07 -28.93 -8.96
CA PHE A 58 -19.60 -27.79 -8.17
C PHE A 58 -18.55 -28.19 -7.16
N MET A 59 -18.76 -29.27 -6.40
CA MET A 59 -17.80 -29.74 -5.41
C MET A 59 -16.47 -30.17 -6.05
N THR A 60 -16.53 -30.81 -7.23
CA THR A 60 -15.32 -31.13 -8.01
C THR A 60 -14.55 -29.87 -8.41
N GLN A 61 -15.25 -28.83 -8.89
CA GLN A 61 -14.61 -27.56 -9.24
C GLN A 61 -14.05 -26.83 -8.01
N PHE A 62 -14.77 -26.87 -6.88
CA PHE A 62 -14.36 -26.22 -5.65
C PHE A 62 -13.12 -26.88 -5.06
N ASP A 63 -13.08 -28.21 -4.95
CA ASP A 63 -11.92 -28.95 -4.46
C ASP A 63 -10.68 -28.73 -5.35
N GLU A 64 -10.87 -28.75 -6.68
CA GLU A 64 -9.79 -28.44 -7.61
C GLU A 64 -9.27 -27.01 -7.48
N ALA A 65 -10.17 -26.04 -7.26
CA ALA A 65 -9.78 -24.66 -6.99
C ALA A 65 -8.97 -24.55 -5.69
N ILE A 66 -9.33 -25.29 -4.64
CA ILE A 66 -8.55 -25.36 -3.39
C ILE A 66 -7.15 -25.95 -3.65
N ASP A 67 -7.05 -27.01 -4.44
CA ASP A 67 -5.75 -27.62 -4.77
C ASP A 67 -4.84 -26.66 -5.55
N TYR A 68 -5.39 -25.92 -6.52
CA TYR A 68 -4.66 -24.89 -7.25
C TYR A 68 -4.26 -23.72 -6.35
N TYR A 69 -5.10 -23.38 -5.36
CA TYR A 69 -4.76 -22.38 -4.34
C TYR A 69 -3.61 -22.85 -3.45
N LYS A 70 -3.62 -24.11 -2.97
CA LYS A 70 -2.49 -24.71 -2.22
C LYS A 70 -1.20 -24.67 -3.02
N LYS A 71 -1.27 -24.92 -4.33
CA LYS A 71 -0.13 -24.85 -5.27
C LYS A 71 0.30 -23.43 -5.63
N LYS A 72 -0.30 -22.38 -5.04
CA LYS A 72 0.00 -20.96 -5.34
C LYS A 72 -0.16 -20.61 -6.83
N LYS A 73 -1.07 -21.29 -7.54
CA LYS A 73 -1.40 -21.01 -8.94
C LYS A 73 -2.29 -19.76 -9.07
N PHE A 74 -3.04 -19.48 -8.04
CA PHE A 74 -3.71 -18.21 -7.80
C PHE A 74 -3.85 -18.02 -6.29
N VAL A 75 -4.32 -16.85 -5.87
CA VAL A 75 -4.79 -16.62 -4.50
C VAL A 75 -6.20 -16.06 -4.49
N GLY A 76 -7.02 -16.47 -3.53
CA GLY A 76 -8.31 -15.85 -3.24
C GLY A 76 -8.17 -14.50 -2.53
N SER A 77 -9.19 -14.13 -1.77
CA SER A 77 -9.18 -12.91 -0.97
C SER A 77 -8.01 -12.93 0.02
N GLN A 78 -7.16 -11.91 -0.07
CA GLN A 78 -6.10 -11.69 0.92
C GLN A 78 -6.67 -11.43 2.32
N ARG A 79 -7.92 -10.95 2.41
CA ARG A 79 -8.58 -10.82 3.71
C ARG A 79 -8.94 -12.18 4.28
N ASN A 80 -9.30 -13.17 3.47
CA ASN A 80 -9.55 -14.53 3.95
C ASN A 80 -8.27 -15.20 4.47
N LEU A 81 -7.12 -14.91 3.84
CA LEU A 81 -5.80 -15.26 4.43
C LEU A 81 -5.63 -14.63 5.82
N GLN A 82 -5.87 -13.31 5.94
CA GLN A 82 -5.66 -12.56 7.18
C GLN A 82 -6.69 -12.81 8.28
N PHE A 83 -7.96 -13.06 7.95
CA PHE A 83 -9.08 -13.06 8.89
C PHE A 83 -9.93 -14.35 8.87
N GLY A 84 -9.68 -15.26 7.93
CA GLY A 84 -10.57 -16.39 7.67
C GLY A 84 -10.91 -17.23 8.92
N GLY A 85 -12.10 -17.82 8.90
CA GLY A 85 -12.77 -18.44 10.04
C GLY A 85 -13.81 -17.50 10.65
N GLU A 86 -14.01 -17.61 11.96
CA GLU A 86 -15.06 -16.89 12.70
C GLU A 86 -15.15 -15.37 12.45
N PRO A 87 -14.05 -14.59 12.32
CA PRO A 87 -14.17 -13.17 12.04
C PRO A 87 -14.93 -12.86 10.74
N VAL A 88 -14.66 -13.61 9.66
CA VAL A 88 -15.32 -13.44 8.36
C VAL A 88 -16.77 -13.93 8.40
N LEU A 89 -17.02 -15.05 9.09
CA LEU A 89 -18.39 -15.58 9.26
C LEU A 89 -19.29 -14.64 10.07
N LYS A 90 -18.73 -13.80 10.94
CA LYS A 90 -19.47 -12.80 11.71
C LYS A 90 -19.74 -11.51 10.95
N SER A 91 -18.88 -11.13 10.01
CA SER A 91 -19.03 -9.90 9.22
C SER A 91 -18.38 -10.06 7.87
N SER A 92 -19.21 -10.02 6.82
CA SER A 92 -18.79 -10.16 5.43
C SER A 92 -17.78 -9.10 5.00
N ALA A 93 -17.81 -7.90 5.62
CA ALA A 93 -16.85 -6.83 5.35
C ALA A 93 -15.40 -7.27 5.51
N LYS A 94 -15.12 -8.24 6.40
CA LYS A 94 -13.77 -8.80 6.60
C LYS A 94 -13.35 -9.76 5.50
N SER A 95 -14.22 -10.13 4.56
CA SER A 95 -13.87 -10.90 3.36
C SER A 95 -13.39 -9.98 2.22
N TYR A 96 -13.79 -8.71 2.23
CA TYR A 96 -13.57 -7.78 1.12
C TYR A 96 -12.43 -6.80 1.40
N ASN A 97 -11.62 -6.57 0.37
CA ASN A 97 -10.41 -5.76 0.50
C ASN A 97 -10.71 -4.26 0.50
N CYS A 98 -11.66 -3.84 -0.35
CA CYS A 98 -12.00 -2.44 -0.56
C CYS A 98 -13.48 -2.27 -0.92
N SER A 99 -13.97 -1.03 -0.83
CA SER A 99 -15.32 -0.62 -1.14
C SER A 99 -15.36 0.78 -1.78
N TYR A 100 -16.55 1.20 -2.24
CA TYR A 100 -16.79 2.55 -2.74
C TYR A 100 -18.21 3.07 -2.39
N SER A 101 -18.33 4.37 -2.11
CA SER A 101 -19.61 5.08 -1.91
C SER A 101 -19.53 6.57 -2.32
N HIS A 102 -20.64 7.29 -2.24
CA HIS A 102 -20.69 8.75 -2.40
C HIS A 102 -20.76 9.44 -1.04
N CYS A 103 -20.08 10.57 -0.89
CA CYS A 103 -20.16 11.41 0.30
C CYS A 103 -21.41 12.30 0.24
N ASP A 104 -22.59 11.67 0.35
CA ASP A 104 -23.89 12.32 0.10
C ASP A 104 -24.90 12.25 1.26
N ARG A 105 -24.52 11.63 2.37
CA ARG A 105 -25.33 11.47 3.58
C ARG A 105 -24.45 11.49 4.81
N LEU A 106 -24.99 11.85 5.97
CA LEU A 106 -24.20 11.96 7.20
C LEU A 106 -23.66 10.60 7.69
N GLU A 107 -24.37 9.53 7.37
CA GLU A 107 -24.04 8.15 7.73
C GLU A 107 -22.76 7.66 7.04
N VAL A 108 -22.40 8.22 5.89
CA VAL A 108 -21.22 7.78 5.12
C VAL A 108 -19.93 7.86 5.94
N PHE A 109 -19.83 8.83 6.87
CA PHE A 109 -18.66 9.00 7.73
C PHE A 109 -18.52 7.85 8.75
N ARG A 110 -19.60 7.47 9.43
CA ARG A 110 -19.54 6.32 10.37
C ARG A 110 -19.36 4.99 9.63
N GLU A 111 -19.98 4.85 8.46
CA GLU A 111 -19.83 3.66 7.63
C GLU A 111 -18.38 3.54 7.12
N THR A 112 -17.74 4.67 6.80
CA THR A 112 -16.31 4.71 6.44
C THR A 112 -15.43 4.28 7.60
N GLU A 113 -15.63 4.82 8.81
CA GLU A 113 -14.89 4.39 10.02
C GLU A 113 -15.04 2.88 10.26
N TRP A 114 -16.27 2.37 10.20
CA TRP A 114 -16.56 0.94 10.41
C TRP A 114 -15.91 0.03 9.37
N LEU A 115 -15.92 0.43 8.08
CA LEU A 115 -15.26 -0.31 7.00
C LEU A 115 -13.74 -0.33 7.16
N LEU A 116 -13.14 0.82 7.50
CA LEU A 116 -11.70 0.91 7.75
C LEU A 116 -11.28 0.06 8.95
N LEU A 117 -12.03 0.10 10.06
CA LEU A 117 -11.82 -0.76 11.23
C LEU A 117 -12.03 -2.25 10.93
N SER A 118 -12.88 -2.57 9.95
CA SER A 118 -13.05 -3.93 9.42
C SER A 118 -11.90 -4.38 8.51
N GLY A 119 -10.93 -3.51 8.23
CA GLY A 119 -9.77 -3.80 7.37
C GLY A 119 -10.07 -3.71 5.87
N CYS A 120 -11.15 -3.02 5.50
CA CYS A 120 -11.61 -2.74 4.14
C CYS A 120 -11.26 -1.28 3.77
N GLY A 121 -10.56 -1.05 2.65
CA GLY A 121 -10.24 0.31 2.19
C GLY A 121 -11.44 0.98 1.52
N CYS A 122 -11.56 2.31 1.62
CA CYS A 122 -12.74 3.04 1.13
C CYS A 122 -12.39 4.00 0.00
N GLY A 123 -13.06 3.86 -1.15
CA GLY A 123 -13.15 4.93 -2.14
C GLY A 123 -14.39 5.78 -1.87
N LEU A 124 -14.27 7.10 -1.96
CA LEU A 124 -15.39 8.03 -1.79
C LEU A 124 -15.38 9.09 -2.89
N SER A 125 -16.54 9.43 -3.42
CA SER A 125 -16.70 10.67 -4.20
C SER A 125 -17.13 11.82 -3.28
N VAL A 126 -16.31 12.87 -3.28
CA VAL A 126 -16.56 14.18 -2.66
C VAL A 126 -16.82 15.25 -3.73
N GLU A 127 -17.20 14.83 -4.93
CA GLU A 127 -17.66 15.75 -5.98
C GLU A 127 -18.78 16.65 -5.44
N GLN A 128 -18.82 17.90 -5.92
CA GLN A 128 -19.67 18.94 -5.35
C GLN A 128 -21.15 18.52 -5.31
N GLU A 129 -21.64 17.84 -6.35
CA GLU A 129 -23.02 17.35 -6.43
C GLU A 129 -23.36 16.27 -5.39
N HIS A 130 -22.37 15.56 -4.85
CA HIS A 130 -22.57 14.64 -3.72
C HIS A 130 -22.54 15.39 -2.39
N VAL A 131 -21.52 16.23 -2.18
CA VAL A 131 -21.37 17.02 -0.95
C VAL A 131 -22.55 17.96 -0.73
N ASP A 132 -23.15 18.49 -1.79
CA ASP A 132 -24.35 19.33 -1.74
C ASP A 132 -25.61 18.62 -1.22
N LYS A 133 -25.62 17.29 -1.17
CA LYS A 133 -26.72 16.51 -0.58
C LYS A 133 -26.63 16.38 0.93
N LEU A 134 -25.47 16.68 1.53
CA LEU A 134 -25.31 16.67 2.98
C LEU A 134 -26.26 17.69 3.65
N PRO A 135 -26.75 17.39 4.87
CA PRO A 135 -27.52 18.36 5.64
C PRO A 135 -26.71 19.64 5.88
N ALA A 136 -27.41 20.77 6.05
CA ALA A 136 -26.75 22.03 6.34
C ALA A 136 -26.07 21.99 7.73
N LEU A 137 -24.86 22.54 7.80
CA LEU A 137 -24.16 22.77 9.06
C LEU A 137 -24.94 23.77 9.91
N LEU A 138 -25.19 23.46 11.18
CA LEU A 138 -25.88 24.35 12.12
C LEU A 138 -25.07 25.61 12.41
N SER A 139 -25.75 26.71 12.70
CA SER A 139 -25.13 27.97 13.07
C SER A 139 -24.75 27.94 14.55
N GLN A 140 -23.90 28.87 14.97
CA GLN A 140 -23.49 28.96 16.37
C GLN A 140 -24.68 29.07 17.35
N ASP A 141 -25.76 29.72 16.92
CA ASP A 141 -26.98 29.92 17.72
C ASP A 141 -27.93 28.70 17.67
N GLU A 142 -27.83 27.88 16.63
CA GLU A 142 -28.60 26.63 16.50
C GLU A 142 -27.99 25.47 17.29
N LEU A 143 -26.70 25.56 17.64
CA LEU A 143 -26.02 24.54 18.44
C LEU A 143 -26.52 24.53 19.90
N SER A 144 -26.88 23.35 20.38
CA SER A 144 -27.27 23.16 21.77
C SER A 144 -26.14 23.55 22.73
N GLN A 145 -26.51 24.27 23.80
CA GLN A 145 -25.62 24.59 24.92
C GLN A 145 -25.59 23.47 25.97
N GLU A 146 -26.52 22.52 25.89
CA GLU A 146 -26.54 21.36 26.77
C GLU A 146 -25.49 20.33 26.35
N SER A 147 -24.92 19.66 27.35
CA SER A 147 -23.98 18.56 27.15
C SER A 147 -24.54 17.27 27.74
N GLU A 148 -24.14 16.14 27.18
CA GLU A 148 -24.48 14.81 27.69
C GLU A 148 -23.26 13.90 27.71
N ALA A 149 -23.20 12.98 28.68
CA ALA A 149 -22.19 11.93 28.70
C ALA A 149 -22.51 10.88 27.63
N TYR A 150 -21.51 10.46 26.86
CA TYR A 150 -21.64 9.43 25.84
C TYR A 150 -20.56 8.36 26.06
N ILE A 151 -20.97 7.20 26.57
CA ILE A 151 -20.07 6.06 26.81
C ILE A 151 -19.85 5.33 25.49
N ILE A 152 -18.60 5.24 25.05
CA ILE A 152 -18.23 4.58 23.80
C ILE A 152 -18.07 3.08 24.05
N GLY A 153 -18.85 2.26 23.34
CA GLY A 153 -18.74 0.81 23.42
C GLY A 153 -17.40 0.27 22.89
N ASP A 154 -16.92 -0.83 23.48
CA ASP A 154 -15.69 -1.54 23.08
C ASP A 154 -15.87 -2.41 21.83
N SER A 155 -16.33 -1.78 20.75
CA SER A 155 -16.53 -2.40 19.43
C SER A 155 -16.24 -1.42 18.30
N ILE A 156 -16.08 -1.94 17.09
CA ILE A 156 -15.87 -1.09 15.91
C ILE A 156 -17.13 -0.26 15.59
N GLU A 157 -18.31 -0.77 15.93
CA GLU A 157 -19.59 -0.07 15.86
C GLU A 157 -19.62 1.09 16.87
N GLY A 158 -19.20 0.88 18.12
CA GLY A 158 -19.15 1.93 19.13
C GLY A 158 -18.22 3.08 18.73
N TRP A 159 -17.08 2.76 18.12
CA TRP A 159 -16.15 3.77 17.58
C TRP A 159 -16.78 4.58 16.44
N ALA A 160 -17.42 3.91 15.48
CA ALA A 160 -18.11 4.54 14.37
C ALA A 160 -19.33 5.38 14.82
N ASP A 161 -20.09 4.91 15.81
CA ASP A 161 -21.23 5.63 16.38
C ASP A 161 -20.80 6.89 17.15
N ALA A 162 -19.63 6.88 17.80
CA ALA A 162 -19.07 8.07 18.44
C ALA A 162 -18.76 9.19 17.43
N ILE A 163 -18.23 8.83 16.25
CA ILE A 163 -18.03 9.76 15.13
C ILE A 163 -19.38 10.32 14.66
N HIS A 164 -20.38 9.45 14.47
CA HIS A 164 -21.70 9.88 14.05
C HIS A 164 -22.33 10.85 15.06
N ARG A 165 -22.25 10.53 16.35
CA ARG A 165 -22.80 11.36 17.42
C ARG A 165 -22.17 12.75 17.45
N LEU A 166 -20.87 12.85 17.17
CA LEU A 166 -20.19 14.15 17.02
C LEU A 166 -20.76 14.93 15.83
N LEU A 167 -20.96 14.28 14.68
CA LEU A 167 -21.53 14.90 13.50
C LEU A 167 -22.99 15.35 13.74
N GLU A 168 -23.82 14.54 14.38
CA GLU A 168 -25.21 14.91 14.71
C GLU A 168 -25.28 16.22 15.51
N TYR A 169 -24.35 16.48 16.43
CA TYR A 169 -24.27 17.75 17.17
C TYR A 169 -24.16 18.97 16.25
N PHE A 170 -23.43 18.84 15.13
CA PHE A 170 -23.18 19.94 14.19
C PHE A 170 -24.20 20.03 13.05
N PHE A 171 -24.98 18.98 12.79
CA PHE A 171 -25.87 18.90 11.61
C PHE A 171 -27.35 18.69 11.95
N VAL A 172 -27.68 18.19 13.15
CA VAL A 172 -29.04 17.84 13.54
C VAL A 172 -29.49 18.70 14.72
N SER A 173 -30.47 19.58 14.48
CA SER A 173 -30.99 20.50 15.50
C SER A 173 -31.53 19.74 16.72
N GLY A 174 -31.28 20.27 17.92
CA GLY A 174 -31.67 19.64 19.18
C GLY A 174 -30.69 18.60 19.73
N SER A 175 -29.70 18.17 18.93
CA SER A 175 -28.63 17.28 19.40
C SER A 175 -27.80 17.96 20.48
N LYS A 176 -27.63 17.30 21.63
CA LYS A 176 -26.78 17.78 22.73
C LYS A 176 -25.30 17.65 22.36
N LYS A 177 -24.42 18.39 23.04
CA LYS A 177 -22.98 18.24 22.86
C LYS A 177 -22.48 16.96 23.55
N PRO A 178 -21.91 15.98 22.83
CA PRO A 178 -21.41 14.76 23.45
C PRO A 178 -20.11 15.03 24.23
N VAL A 179 -20.06 14.51 25.46
CA VAL A 179 -18.87 14.39 26.31
C VAL A 179 -18.50 12.91 26.31
N PHE A 180 -17.49 12.56 25.52
CA PHE A 180 -17.11 11.17 25.28
C PHE A 180 -16.39 10.55 26.48
N ASP A 181 -16.90 9.40 26.91
CA ASP A 181 -16.30 8.53 27.93
C ASP A 181 -15.70 7.30 27.24
N TYR A 182 -14.39 7.11 27.43
CA TYR A 182 -13.58 6.05 26.81
C TYR A 182 -13.33 4.86 27.75
N SER A 183 -13.90 4.86 28.95
CA SER A 183 -13.62 3.91 30.02
C SER A 183 -13.87 2.44 29.65
N GLU A 184 -14.86 2.18 28.81
CA GLU A 184 -15.19 0.82 28.36
C GLU A 184 -14.26 0.30 27.26
N ILE A 185 -13.54 1.18 26.54
CA ILE A 185 -12.64 0.75 25.45
C ILE A 185 -11.43 0.04 26.03
N ARG A 186 -11.14 -1.16 25.52
CA ARG A 186 -10.01 -1.97 25.99
C ARG A 186 -8.66 -1.23 25.85
N PRO A 187 -7.73 -1.44 26.79
CA PRO A 187 -6.43 -0.77 26.76
C PRO A 187 -5.54 -1.28 25.62
N LYS A 188 -4.52 -0.48 25.29
CA LYS A 188 -3.45 -0.86 24.36
C LYS A 188 -2.81 -2.18 24.81
N GLY A 189 -2.60 -3.11 23.88
CA GLY A 189 -2.02 -4.43 24.19
C GLY A 189 -3.05 -5.54 24.43
N ALA A 190 -4.33 -5.20 24.70
CA ALA A 190 -5.39 -6.19 24.86
C ALA A 190 -5.66 -6.97 23.56
N LYS A 191 -6.20 -8.19 23.65
CA LYS A 191 -6.53 -8.99 22.45
C LYS A 191 -7.84 -8.52 21.78
N ILE A 192 -7.87 -8.55 20.44
CA ILE A 192 -9.07 -8.40 19.60
C ILE A 192 -9.39 -9.75 18.97
N ALA A 193 -10.60 -10.26 19.25
CA ALA A 193 -11.07 -11.57 18.81
C ALA A 193 -10.09 -12.72 19.13
N GLY A 194 -9.32 -12.60 20.21
CA GLY A 194 -8.27 -13.55 20.60
C GLY A 194 -7.03 -13.56 19.70
N ARG A 195 -6.97 -12.72 18.65
CA ARG A 195 -6.00 -12.80 17.55
C ARG A 195 -5.14 -11.55 17.38
N PHE A 196 -5.73 -10.36 17.33
CA PHE A 196 -5.01 -9.11 17.07
C PHE A 196 -4.74 -8.33 18.37
N ILE A 197 -3.86 -7.33 18.31
CA ILE A 197 -3.52 -6.48 19.46
C ILE A 197 -4.25 -5.14 19.33
N ALA A 198 -4.89 -4.70 20.41
CA ALA A 198 -5.66 -3.47 20.46
C ALA A 198 -4.76 -2.22 20.55
N PRO A 199 -5.15 -1.11 19.87
CA PRO A 199 -4.46 0.18 19.94
C PRO A 199 -4.60 0.89 21.28
N GLY A 200 -5.69 0.64 22.01
CA GLY A 200 -6.22 1.56 23.01
C GLY A 200 -7.05 2.71 22.40
N PRO A 201 -7.66 3.56 23.24
CA PRO A 201 -8.63 4.58 22.81
C PRO A 201 -8.01 5.86 22.22
N ASP A 202 -6.69 6.06 22.34
CA ASP A 202 -6.05 7.36 22.05
C ASP A 202 -6.17 7.79 20.59
N GLY A 203 -6.14 6.83 19.65
CA GLY A 203 -6.34 7.10 18.22
C GLY A 203 -7.71 7.73 17.96
N LEU A 204 -8.79 7.10 18.44
CA LEU A 204 -10.15 7.60 18.33
C LEU A 204 -10.31 8.97 19.00
N ARG A 205 -9.74 9.16 20.19
CA ARG A 205 -9.79 10.43 20.92
C ARG A 205 -9.21 11.58 20.09
N LEU A 206 -8.00 11.39 19.55
CA LEU A 206 -7.35 12.40 18.72
C LEU A 206 -8.16 12.72 17.46
N SER A 207 -8.71 11.71 16.79
CA SER A 207 -9.54 11.91 15.60
C SER A 207 -10.82 12.70 15.91
N LEU A 208 -11.53 12.35 17.00
CA LEU A 208 -12.73 13.09 17.45
C LEU A 208 -12.40 14.56 17.76
N ASP A 209 -11.27 14.82 18.41
CA ASP A 209 -10.85 16.19 18.73
C ASP A 209 -10.51 17.00 17.47
N LYS A 210 -9.84 16.39 16.49
CA LYS A 210 -9.51 17.03 15.21
C LYS A 210 -10.75 17.33 14.37
N ILE A 211 -11.68 16.37 14.27
CA ILE A 211 -12.95 16.55 13.56
C ILE A 211 -13.79 17.63 14.25
N ARG A 212 -13.88 17.62 15.58
CA ARG A 212 -14.58 18.67 16.34
C ARG A 212 -13.99 20.05 16.09
N GLY A 213 -12.66 20.16 16.06
CA GLY A 213 -11.96 21.40 15.76
C GLY A 213 -12.35 21.96 14.39
N LEU A 214 -12.23 21.13 13.35
CA LEU A 214 -12.60 21.50 11.97
C LEU A 214 -14.05 21.95 11.87
N LEU A 215 -15.00 21.20 12.44
CA LEU A 215 -16.43 21.55 12.40
C LEU A 215 -16.72 22.85 13.16
N LYS A 216 -16.09 23.06 14.31
CA LYS A 216 -16.23 24.30 15.08
C LYS A 216 -15.72 25.52 14.31
N GLU A 217 -14.58 25.39 13.63
CA GLU A 217 -14.03 26.44 12.79
C GLU A 217 -14.98 26.78 11.63
N ALA A 218 -15.54 25.77 10.97
CA ALA A 218 -16.54 25.94 9.92
C ALA A 218 -17.78 26.71 10.42
N VAL A 219 -18.35 26.31 11.57
CA VAL A 219 -19.48 27.01 12.19
C VAL A 219 -19.12 28.45 12.55
N THR A 220 -17.94 28.67 13.13
CA THR A 220 -17.48 30.01 13.55
C THR A 220 -17.29 30.93 12.34
N ALA A 221 -16.86 30.38 11.20
CA ALA A 221 -16.76 31.09 9.93
C ALA A 221 -18.13 31.34 9.25
N GLY A 222 -19.24 30.94 9.88
CA GLY A 222 -20.59 31.12 9.34
C GLY A 222 -20.92 30.20 8.18
N GLN A 223 -20.17 29.11 8.00
CA GLN A 223 -20.43 28.15 6.92
C GLN A 223 -21.76 27.41 7.17
N ARG A 224 -22.49 27.15 6.09
CA ARG A 224 -23.72 26.32 6.11
C ARG A 224 -23.53 24.97 5.42
N ARG A 225 -22.39 24.79 4.74
CA ARG A 225 -22.01 23.58 4.01
C ARG A 225 -20.51 23.40 4.16
N LEU A 226 -20.08 22.15 4.26
CA LEU A 226 -18.65 21.82 4.19
C LEU A 226 -18.20 21.82 2.73
N SER A 227 -16.95 22.20 2.49
CA SER A 227 -16.30 21.99 1.18
C SER A 227 -15.95 20.51 0.97
N ALA A 228 -15.65 20.15 -0.28
CA ALA A 228 -15.14 18.84 -0.62
C ALA A 228 -13.84 18.51 0.14
N LEU A 229 -12.96 19.50 0.32
CA LEU A 229 -11.73 19.33 1.09
C LEU A 229 -12.01 19.12 2.58
N GLN A 230 -12.95 19.86 3.17
CA GLN A 230 -13.33 19.64 4.58
C GLN A 230 -13.93 18.25 4.80
N CYS A 231 -14.78 17.75 3.88
CA CYS A 231 -15.28 16.38 3.93
C CYS A 231 -14.13 15.36 3.82
N THR A 232 -13.19 15.62 2.93
CA THR A 232 -11.99 14.80 2.74
C THR A 232 -11.09 14.78 3.98
N ASP A 233 -10.87 15.92 4.62
CA ASP A 233 -10.08 16.02 5.85
C ASP A 233 -10.75 15.27 7.01
N ILE A 234 -12.08 15.32 7.14
CA ILE A 234 -12.82 14.47 8.11
C ILE A 234 -12.54 12.99 7.83
N ILE A 235 -12.72 12.53 6.58
CA ILE A 235 -12.45 11.14 6.16
C ILE A 235 -10.99 10.74 6.45
N ALA A 236 -10.03 11.64 6.24
CA ALA A 236 -8.63 11.40 6.55
C ALA A 236 -8.38 11.20 8.05
N TYR A 237 -9.05 11.97 8.91
CA TYR A 237 -8.97 11.77 10.37
C TYR A 237 -9.59 10.45 10.84
N LEU A 238 -10.60 9.92 10.14
CA LEU A 238 -11.12 8.57 10.38
C LEU A 238 -10.02 7.52 10.15
N ALA A 239 -9.27 7.64 9.06
CA ALA A 239 -8.15 6.74 8.79
C ALA A 239 -7.05 6.77 9.86
N ASP A 240 -6.79 7.94 10.48
CA ASP A 240 -5.84 8.06 11.59
C ASP A 240 -6.30 7.32 12.86
N SER A 241 -7.62 7.30 13.14
CA SER A 241 -8.21 6.54 14.26
C SER A 241 -7.83 5.05 14.17
N VAL A 242 -7.99 4.48 12.97
CA VAL A 242 -7.75 3.06 12.64
C VAL A 242 -6.26 2.68 12.68
N LEU A 243 -5.38 3.57 12.23
CA LEU A 243 -3.94 3.30 12.05
C LEU A 243 -3.19 3.00 13.34
N SER A 244 -3.73 3.41 14.48
CA SER A 244 -3.20 3.07 15.79
C SER A 244 -3.23 1.56 16.09
N GLY A 245 -4.07 0.77 15.40
CA GLY A 245 -4.48 -0.59 15.78
C GLY A 245 -3.69 -1.77 15.21
N GLY A 246 -2.60 -1.56 14.46
CA GLY A 246 -1.67 -2.64 14.07
C GLY A 246 -2.20 -3.71 13.11
N VAL A 247 -3.46 -3.63 12.64
CA VAL A 247 -4.06 -4.66 11.75
C VAL A 247 -3.75 -4.41 10.27
N ARG A 248 -3.69 -3.15 9.81
CA ARG A 248 -3.20 -2.71 8.47
C ARG A 248 -3.22 -1.18 8.40
N ARG A 249 -2.44 -0.58 7.49
CA ARG A 249 -2.65 0.84 7.12
C ARG A 249 -3.96 1.01 6.35
N SER A 250 -4.78 1.98 6.76
CA SER A 250 -5.99 2.43 6.04
C SER A 250 -5.65 2.80 4.60
N ALA A 251 -6.57 2.51 3.67
CA ALA A 251 -6.42 2.87 2.26
C ALA A 251 -7.65 3.67 1.82
N LEU A 252 -7.43 4.89 1.37
CA LEU A 252 -8.49 5.80 0.93
C LEU A 252 -8.23 6.28 -0.50
N MET A 253 -9.30 6.38 -1.28
CA MET A 253 -9.31 7.09 -2.56
C MET A 253 -10.43 8.12 -2.57
N ILE A 254 -10.10 9.33 -2.99
CA ILE A 254 -11.03 10.45 -3.05
C ILE A 254 -11.20 10.86 -4.50
N LEU A 255 -12.43 10.75 -5.00
CA LEU A 255 -12.81 11.27 -6.30
C LEU A 255 -13.45 12.66 -6.11
N PHE A 256 -12.97 13.65 -6.84
CA PHE A 256 -13.43 15.03 -6.70
C PHE A 256 -13.71 15.67 -8.07
N SER A 257 -14.43 16.80 -8.06
CA SER A 257 -14.84 17.51 -9.28
C SER A 257 -13.61 18.10 -10.00
N PRO A 258 -13.44 17.91 -11.32
CA PRO A 258 -12.23 18.32 -12.05
C PRO A 258 -11.83 19.80 -11.90
N GLU A 259 -12.82 20.68 -11.69
CA GLU A 259 -12.65 22.13 -11.57
C GLU A 259 -12.32 22.60 -10.15
N ASP A 260 -12.35 21.72 -9.15
CA ASP A 260 -12.11 22.06 -7.74
C ASP A 260 -10.62 22.32 -7.48
N LYS A 261 -10.25 23.60 -7.56
CA LYS A 261 -8.89 24.06 -7.31
C LYS A 261 -8.42 23.85 -5.86
N GLU A 262 -9.33 23.80 -4.89
CA GLU A 262 -8.98 23.55 -3.49
C GLU A 262 -8.49 22.10 -3.35
N MET A 263 -9.22 21.14 -3.93
CA MET A 263 -8.84 19.74 -3.96
C MET A 263 -7.56 19.49 -4.77
N VAL A 264 -7.43 20.05 -5.98
CA VAL A 264 -6.23 19.90 -6.83
C VAL A 264 -4.95 20.28 -6.10
N ASN A 265 -4.99 21.36 -5.31
CA ASN A 265 -3.81 21.92 -4.66
C ASN A 265 -3.66 21.52 -3.18
N CYS A 266 -4.53 20.67 -2.63
CA CYS A 266 -4.55 20.36 -1.20
C CYS A 266 -3.28 19.64 -0.69
N LYS A 267 -2.50 19.05 -1.61
CA LYS A 267 -1.21 18.42 -1.38
C LYS A 267 -0.04 19.15 -2.08
N HIS A 268 -0.16 20.46 -2.26
CA HIS A 268 0.94 21.28 -2.76
C HIS A 268 1.66 22.00 -1.61
N GLY A 269 2.96 22.29 -1.76
CA GLY A 269 3.75 22.98 -0.73
C GLY A 269 4.02 22.15 0.53
N ASP A 270 4.04 22.80 1.69
CA ASP A 270 4.36 22.18 3.00
C ASP A 270 3.15 21.52 3.68
N TRP A 271 2.31 20.84 2.89
CA TRP A 271 1.13 20.15 3.40
C TRP A 271 1.50 18.98 4.33
N PHE A 272 2.66 18.35 4.15
CA PHE A 272 3.11 17.26 5.02
C PHE A 272 3.26 17.70 6.48
N SER A 273 3.67 18.95 6.72
CA SER A 273 3.82 19.49 8.07
C SER A 273 2.55 20.14 8.58
N THR A 274 1.84 20.87 7.70
CA THR A 274 0.66 21.66 8.08
C THR A 274 -0.65 20.85 8.09
N ASN A 275 -0.76 19.84 7.25
CA ASN A 275 -1.94 18.99 7.04
C ASN A 275 -1.54 17.50 6.89
N PRO A 276 -0.84 16.91 7.87
CA PRO A 276 -0.27 15.56 7.77
C PRO A 276 -1.32 14.45 7.53
N GLN A 277 -2.57 14.66 7.93
CA GLN A 277 -3.67 13.73 7.69
C GLN A 277 -3.92 13.49 6.20
N ARG A 278 -3.56 14.44 5.33
CA ARG A 278 -3.74 14.29 3.87
C ARG A 278 -2.88 13.18 3.27
N ALA A 279 -1.90 12.66 4.01
CA ALA A 279 -1.13 11.50 3.61
C ALA A 279 -1.94 10.19 3.68
N ARG A 280 -3.18 10.21 4.17
CA ARG A 280 -4.03 9.01 4.33
C ARG A 280 -4.85 8.64 3.11
N PHE A 281 -4.96 9.52 2.13
CA PHE A 281 -5.70 9.26 0.90
C PHE A 281 -4.86 9.54 -0.33
N ASN A 282 -5.14 8.83 -1.41
CA ASN A 282 -4.83 9.29 -2.77
C ASN A 282 -6.09 9.96 -3.34
N MET A 283 -5.92 10.86 -4.31
CA MET A 283 -7.05 11.54 -4.92
C MET A 283 -6.99 11.50 -6.44
N SER A 284 -8.14 11.54 -7.09
CA SER A 284 -8.23 11.64 -8.54
C SER A 284 -9.38 12.53 -8.96
N ALA A 285 -9.16 13.34 -9.99
CA ALA A 285 -10.23 14.09 -10.63
C ALA A 285 -11.15 13.12 -11.39
N ALA A 286 -12.45 13.22 -11.19
CA ALA A 286 -13.44 12.37 -11.85
C ALA A 286 -13.87 12.98 -13.21
N LEU A 287 -13.34 12.42 -14.29
CA LEU A 287 -13.48 12.94 -15.65
C LEU A 287 -14.59 12.22 -16.41
N ASN A 288 -15.67 12.93 -16.73
CA ASN A 288 -16.74 12.40 -17.58
C ASN A 288 -16.31 12.46 -19.05
N ARG A 289 -16.23 11.31 -19.71
CA ARG A 289 -15.82 11.24 -21.14
C ARG A 289 -16.73 12.11 -22.00
N GLY A 290 -16.11 12.92 -22.87
CA GLY A 290 -16.81 13.84 -23.76
C GLY A 290 -17.40 15.10 -23.10
N GLN A 291 -17.25 15.30 -21.79
CA GLN A 291 -17.76 16.47 -21.06
C GLN A 291 -16.66 17.34 -20.43
N VAL A 292 -15.41 16.87 -20.44
CA VAL A 292 -14.27 17.60 -19.89
C VAL A 292 -13.62 18.42 -20.99
N GLU A 293 -13.38 19.70 -20.73
CA GLU A 293 -12.61 20.57 -21.61
C GLU A 293 -11.12 20.20 -21.58
N ARG A 294 -10.46 20.24 -22.76
CA ARG A 294 -9.03 19.88 -22.87
C ARG A 294 -8.14 20.71 -21.95
N THR A 295 -8.46 21.99 -21.75
CA THR A 295 -7.70 22.89 -20.87
C THR A 295 -7.77 22.48 -19.39
N VAL A 296 -8.91 21.94 -18.93
CA VAL A 296 -9.06 21.40 -17.56
C VAL A 296 -8.20 20.15 -17.41
N TYR A 297 -8.24 19.25 -18.39
CA TYR A 297 -7.40 18.07 -18.42
C TYR A 297 -5.90 18.41 -18.40
N GLU A 298 -5.45 19.35 -19.24
CA GLU A 298 -4.05 19.77 -19.30
C GLU A 298 -3.58 20.39 -17.97
N TYR A 299 -4.44 21.19 -17.32
CA TYR A 299 -4.17 21.73 -15.98
C TYR A 299 -3.99 20.62 -14.93
N LEU A 300 -4.90 19.64 -14.90
CA LEU A 300 -4.83 18.51 -13.97
C LEU A 300 -3.59 17.64 -14.21
N PHE A 301 -3.28 17.38 -15.48
CA PHE A 301 -2.12 16.59 -15.87
C PHE A 301 -0.81 17.27 -15.42
N GLU A 302 -0.73 18.60 -15.56
CA GLU A 302 0.41 19.39 -15.11
C GLU A 302 0.56 19.43 -13.58
N ALA A 303 -0.55 19.52 -12.84
CA ALA A 303 -0.55 19.42 -11.38
C ALA A 303 -0.02 18.05 -10.92
N MET A 304 -0.50 16.97 -11.56
CA MET A 304 -0.02 15.61 -11.31
C MET A 304 1.47 15.45 -11.62
N ARG A 305 1.93 15.97 -12.76
CA ARG A 305 3.36 15.91 -13.15
C ARG A 305 4.27 16.51 -12.07
N THR A 306 3.80 17.52 -11.37
CA THR A 306 4.57 18.24 -10.35
C THR A 306 4.56 17.55 -8.99
N SER A 307 3.43 16.95 -8.57
CA SER A 307 3.27 16.45 -7.20
C SER A 307 2.97 14.95 -7.06
N GLY A 308 2.66 14.27 -8.15
CA GLY A 308 2.15 12.89 -8.17
C GLY A 308 0.63 12.76 -7.94
N ASP A 309 -0.01 13.83 -7.47
CA ASP A 309 -1.47 13.97 -7.30
C ASP A 309 -1.96 15.25 -8.03
N PRO A 310 -3.25 15.35 -8.41
CA PRO A 310 -4.24 14.29 -8.39
C PRO A 310 -4.05 13.29 -9.53
N GLY A 311 -4.44 12.04 -9.34
CA GLY A 311 -4.63 11.10 -10.45
C GLY A 311 -5.81 11.50 -11.36
N LEU A 312 -6.01 10.75 -12.44
CA LEU A 312 -7.11 10.97 -13.38
C LEU A 312 -7.98 9.72 -13.42
N TYR A 313 -9.30 9.89 -13.26
CA TYR A 313 -10.27 8.81 -13.31
C TYR A 313 -11.34 9.09 -14.37
N TRP A 314 -11.22 8.44 -15.53
CA TRP A 314 -12.18 8.56 -16.62
C TRP A 314 -13.37 7.61 -16.44
N ARG A 315 -14.59 8.14 -16.58
CA ARG A 315 -15.84 7.39 -16.47
C ARG A 315 -16.87 7.77 -17.53
N ASP A 316 -17.77 6.84 -17.83
CA ASP A 316 -18.81 7.01 -18.86
C ASP A 316 -20.09 7.63 -18.28
N LYS A 317 -20.25 7.59 -16.96
CA LYS A 317 -21.46 8.06 -16.26
C LYS A 317 -21.08 8.70 -14.92
N PHE A 318 -21.68 9.85 -14.62
CA PHE A 318 -21.57 10.49 -13.31
C PHE A 318 -21.99 9.53 -12.18
N GLY A 319 -21.30 9.62 -11.03
CA GLY A 319 -21.52 8.74 -9.89
C GLY A 319 -20.81 7.38 -9.98
N VAL A 320 -20.30 6.98 -11.16
CA VAL A 320 -19.37 5.85 -11.24
C VAL A 320 -18.04 6.25 -10.60
N GLY A 321 -17.49 5.36 -9.78
CA GLY A 321 -16.18 5.55 -9.16
C GLY A 321 -15.46 4.24 -8.91
N CYS A 322 -14.49 4.24 -8.00
CA CYS A 322 -13.55 3.13 -7.86
C CYS A 322 -13.08 2.87 -6.42
N ASN A 323 -12.55 1.67 -6.18
CA ASN A 323 -11.83 1.34 -4.95
C ASN A 323 -10.46 2.05 -4.89
N PRO A 324 -9.76 2.02 -3.74
CA PRO A 324 -8.46 2.68 -3.58
C PRO A 324 -7.34 2.35 -4.58
N CYS A 325 -7.41 1.20 -5.25
CA CYS A 325 -6.41 0.80 -6.24
C CYS A 325 -6.88 1.04 -7.69
N CYS A 326 -8.07 1.62 -7.89
CA CYS A 326 -8.65 1.98 -9.19
C CYS A 326 -8.82 0.84 -10.19
N GLU A 327 -8.83 -0.43 -9.78
CA GLU A 327 -9.03 -1.60 -10.66
C GLU A 327 -10.50 -2.02 -10.79
N ILE A 328 -11.38 -1.61 -9.88
CA ILE A 328 -12.81 -1.93 -9.92
C ILE A 328 -13.64 -0.68 -10.12
N GLY A 329 -14.58 -0.74 -11.08
CA GLY A 329 -15.61 0.27 -11.27
C GLY A 329 -16.85 -0.07 -10.45
N PHE A 330 -17.41 0.93 -9.78
CA PHE A 330 -18.57 0.81 -8.90
C PHE A 330 -19.64 1.84 -9.23
N PHE A 331 -20.88 1.48 -8.93
CA PHE A 331 -22.02 2.39 -8.93
C PHE A 331 -22.84 2.13 -7.65
N PRO A 332 -22.59 2.88 -6.57
CA PRO A 332 -23.03 2.54 -5.22
C PRO A 332 -24.46 3.02 -4.95
N THR A 333 -25.36 2.87 -5.91
CA THR A 333 -26.77 3.27 -5.81
C THR A 333 -27.64 2.08 -6.18
N ASP A 334 -28.61 1.76 -5.32
CA ASP A 334 -29.54 0.67 -5.58
C ASP A 334 -30.60 1.05 -6.63
N LYS A 335 -31.46 0.09 -6.98
CA LYS A 335 -32.53 0.26 -7.97
C LYS A 335 -33.55 1.35 -7.59
N ASP A 336 -33.65 1.68 -6.30
CA ASP A 336 -34.62 2.64 -5.75
C ASP A 336 -33.99 4.04 -5.64
N GLY A 337 -32.72 4.19 -6.01
CA GLY A 337 -31.99 5.46 -5.99
C GLY A 337 -31.29 5.75 -4.67
N ALA A 338 -31.28 4.81 -3.72
CA ALA A 338 -30.61 4.99 -2.43
C ALA A 338 -29.12 4.66 -2.54
N THR A 339 -28.28 5.53 -1.99
CA THR A 339 -26.82 5.32 -1.94
C THR A 339 -26.45 4.35 -0.81
N GLY A 340 -25.62 3.37 -1.12
CA GLY A 340 -25.04 2.42 -0.18
C GLY A 340 -23.54 2.25 -0.44
N TRP A 341 -23.03 1.05 -0.25
CA TRP A 341 -21.67 0.66 -0.58
C TRP A 341 -21.65 -0.48 -1.59
N GLN A 342 -20.63 -0.48 -2.45
CA GLN A 342 -20.28 -1.65 -3.26
C GLN A 342 -18.87 -2.10 -2.88
N VAL A 343 -18.58 -3.40 -2.96
CA VAL A 343 -17.34 -4.01 -2.44
C VAL A 343 -16.57 -4.77 -3.54
N CYS A 344 -15.23 -4.79 -3.45
CA CYS A 344 -14.41 -5.59 -4.36
C CYS A 344 -14.16 -7.01 -3.81
N ASN A 345 -14.43 -8.00 -4.65
CA ASN A 345 -14.18 -9.41 -4.37
C ASN A 345 -13.12 -9.95 -5.34
N LEU A 346 -11.86 -9.98 -4.91
CA LEU A 346 -10.75 -10.24 -5.82
C LEU A 346 -10.14 -11.62 -5.62
N ALA A 347 -9.74 -12.23 -6.74
CA ALA A 347 -8.80 -13.34 -6.82
C ALA A 347 -7.64 -12.95 -7.75
N SER A 348 -6.48 -13.60 -7.64
CA SER A 348 -5.27 -13.19 -8.38
C SER A 348 -4.56 -14.39 -8.94
N ILE A 349 -4.61 -14.53 -10.26
CA ILE A 349 -3.89 -15.53 -11.04
C ILE A 349 -2.39 -15.23 -10.92
N ASN A 350 -1.61 -16.29 -10.70
CA ASN A 350 -0.16 -16.21 -10.71
C ASN A 350 0.34 -16.23 -12.16
N GLY A 351 0.66 -15.08 -12.74
CA GLY A 351 1.13 -14.98 -14.12
C GLY A 351 2.40 -15.78 -14.40
N LEU A 352 3.26 -15.97 -13.40
CA LEU A 352 4.44 -16.84 -13.51
C LEU A 352 4.07 -18.31 -13.70
N ALA A 353 2.90 -18.74 -13.21
CA ALA A 353 2.41 -20.11 -13.35
C ALA A 353 1.64 -20.36 -14.66
N CYS A 354 1.35 -19.33 -15.45
CA CYS A 354 0.71 -19.42 -16.76
C CYS A 354 1.74 -19.83 -17.81
N THR A 355 2.17 -21.10 -17.78
CA THR A 355 3.24 -21.62 -18.65
C THR A 355 2.74 -22.12 -20.01
N SER A 356 1.43 -22.30 -20.17
CA SER A 356 0.77 -22.62 -21.44
C SER A 356 -0.64 -22.02 -21.46
N GLU A 357 -1.24 -21.93 -22.64
CA GLU A 357 -2.65 -21.52 -22.79
C GLU A 357 -3.61 -22.39 -21.98
N GLU A 358 -3.46 -23.71 -22.05
CA GLU A 358 -4.32 -24.66 -21.34
C GLU A 358 -4.24 -24.48 -19.81
N GLU A 359 -3.02 -24.34 -19.28
CA GLU A 359 -2.81 -24.12 -17.86
C GLU A 359 -3.38 -22.75 -17.44
N PHE A 360 -3.20 -21.70 -18.24
CA PHE A 360 -3.81 -20.40 -17.99
C PHE A 360 -5.35 -20.50 -17.91
N TYR A 361 -6.00 -21.13 -18.89
CA TYR A 361 -7.46 -21.32 -18.88
C TYR A 361 -7.94 -22.15 -17.69
N LYS A 362 -7.16 -23.15 -17.27
CA LYS A 362 -7.46 -23.94 -16.07
C LYS A 362 -7.41 -23.10 -14.80
N ILE A 363 -6.38 -22.27 -14.67
CA ILE A 363 -6.25 -21.35 -13.53
C ILE A 363 -7.40 -20.32 -13.53
N CYS A 364 -7.81 -19.82 -14.70
CA CYS A 364 -8.97 -18.94 -14.83
C CYS A 364 -10.25 -19.56 -14.23
N ARG A 365 -10.56 -20.82 -14.55
CA ARG A 365 -11.74 -21.52 -13.99
C ARG A 365 -11.62 -21.74 -12.49
N CYS A 366 -10.44 -22.14 -12.00
CA CYS A 366 -10.21 -22.33 -10.56
C CYS A 366 -10.38 -21.01 -9.78
N ALA A 367 -9.76 -19.93 -10.26
CA ALA A 367 -9.86 -18.61 -9.65
C ALA A 367 -11.31 -18.08 -9.67
N SER A 368 -12.02 -18.26 -10.78
CA SER A 368 -13.44 -17.88 -10.91
C SER A 368 -14.34 -18.65 -9.94
N THR A 369 -14.11 -19.95 -9.78
CA THR A 369 -14.87 -20.80 -8.84
C THR A 369 -14.73 -20.28 -7.41
N LEU A 370 -13.50 -20.07 -6.92
CA LEU A 370 -13.27 -19.56 -5.57
C LEU A 370 -13.82 -18.13 -5.41
N ALA A 371 -13.61 -17.25 -6.39
CA ALA A 371 -14.13 -15.89 -6.35
C ALA A 371 -15.67 -15.86 -6.29
N THR A 372 -16.35 -16.79 -6.98
CA THR A 372 -17.81 -16.89 -6.96
C THR A 372 -18.31 -17.38 -5.60
N VAL A 373 -17.61 -18.32 -4.96
CA VAL A 373 -17.88 -18.70 -3.56
C VAL A 373 -17.71 -17.50 -2.63
N GLN A 374 -16.65 -16.71 -2.80
CA GLN A 374 -16.44 -15.47 -2.03
C GLN A 374 -17.53 -14.41 -2.27
N ALA A 375 -18.24 -14.44 -3.40
CA ALA A 375 -19.31 -13.49 -3.68
C ALA A 375 -20.55 -13.73 -2.80
N THR A 376 -20.69 -14.92 -2.22
CA THR A 376 -21.84 -15.29 -1.36
C THR A 376 -21.85 -14.62 0.02
N TYR A 377 -20.80 -13.89 0.40
CA TYR A 377 -20.72 -13.17 1.66
C TYR A 377 -21.40 -11.80 1.55
N MET A 378 -22.73 -11.77 1.53
CA MET A 378 -23.49 -10.53 1.24
C MET A 378 -24.11 -9.85 2.47
N ASP A 379 -23.75 -10.27 3.69
CA ASP A 379 -24.36 -9.75 4.91
C ASP A 379 -23.52 -8.64 5.57
N PHE A 380 -24.09 -7.43 5.65
CA PHE A 380 -23.47 -6.20 6.14
C PHE A 380 -24.41 -5.47 7.11
N PRO A 381 -24.66 -6.01 8.31
CA PRO A 381 -25.74 -5.52 9.19
C PRO A 381 -25.56 -4.08 9.69
N TYR A 382 -24.34 -3.54 9.69
CA TYR A 382 -24.07 -2.16 10.10
C TYR A 382 -24.25 -1.13 8.96
N LEU A 383 -24.21 -1.58 7.70
CA LEU A 383 -24.37 -0.71 6.54
C LEU A 383 -25.84 -0.58 6.14
N SER A 384 -26.17 0.48 5.40
CA SER A 384 -27.54 0.72 4.94
C SER A 384 -28.10 -0.47 4.12
N PRO A 385 -29.43 -0.71 4.15
CA PRO A 385 -30.06 -1.74 3.31
C PRO A 385 -29.73 -1.62 1.81
N ALA A 386 -29.53 -0.39 1.32
CA ALA A 386 -29.10 -0.13 -0.05
C ALA A 386 -27.80 -0.88 -0.40
N THR A 387 -26.86 -0.99 0.54
CA THR A 387 -25.62 -1.76 0.37
C THR A 387 -25.90 -3.22 0.05
N LYS A 388 -26.79 -3.86 0.81
CA LYS A 388 -27.18 -5.24 0.57
C LYS A 388 -27.86 -5.39 -0.79
N ASN A 389 -28.79 -4.48 -1.12
CA ASN A 389 -29.47 -4.46 -2.42
C ASN A 389 -28.48 -4.36 -3.59
N ILE A 390 -27.47 -3.49 -3.49
CA ILE A 390 -26.43 -3.30 -4.51
C ILE A 390 -25.61 -4.59 -4.70
N ILE A 391 -25.19 -5.23 -3.60
CA ILE A 391 -24.34 -6.42 -3.64
C ILE A 391 -25.12 -7.64 -4.14
N GLU A 392 -26.38 -7.82 -3.74
CA GLU A 392 -27.24 -8.90 -4.24
C GLU A 392 -27.59 -8.73 -5.72
N ALA A 393 -27.78 -7.49 -6.17
CA ALA A 393 -28.03 -7.19 -7.58
C ALA A 393 -26.81 -7.48 -8.48
N ASP A 394 -25.60 -7.24 -7.97
CA ASP A 394 -24.35 -7.52 -8.67
C ASP A 394 -23.31 -8.12 -7.70
N PRO A 395 -23.34 -9.46 -7.46
CA PRO A 395 -22.37 -10.19 -6.64
C PRO A 395 -20.98 -10.22 -7.30
N LEU A 396 -20.36 -9.04 -7.34
CA LEU A 396 -19.20 -8.75 -8.16
C LEU A 396 -18.05 -9.72 -7.86
N ILE A 397 -17.34 -10.14 -8.91
CA ILE A 397 -16.04 -10.79 -8.78
C ILE A 397 -15.00 -10.03 -9.63
N GLY A 398 -13.75 -10.10 -9.24
CA GLY A 398 -12.63 -9.55 -10.00
C GLY A 398 -11.47 -10.53 -10.01
N VAL A 399 -11.43 -11.40 -11.02
CA VAL A 399 -10.28 -12.26 -11.27
C VAL A 399 -9.19 -11.41 -11.94
N SER A 400 -8.16 -11.11 -11.17
CA SER A 400 -6.97 -10.39 -11.61
C SER A 400 -5.92 -11.33 -12.18
N ILE A 401 -5.14 -10.85 -13.15
CA ILE A 401 -3.86 -11.47 -13.53
C ILE A 401 -2.74 -10.63 -12.94
N GLY A 402 -2.01 -11.18 -11.97
CA GLY A 402 -0.74 -10.62 -11.54
C GLY A 402 0.40 -11.22 -12.36
N GLY A 403 1.55 -10.56 -12.44
CA GLY A 403 2.70 -11.13 -13.13
C GLY A 403 2.54 -11.23 -14.65
N ILE A 404 1.76 -10.34 -15.29
CA ILE A 404 1.49 -10.39 -16.74
C ILE A 404 2.80 -10.45 -17.54
N MET A 405 3.80 -9.69 -17.10
CA MET A 405 5.09 -9.57 -17.77
C MET A 405 6.05 -10.73 -17.51
N ASN A 406 5.66 -11.73 -16.71
CA ASN A 406 6.47 -12.93 -16.52
C ASN A 406 6.39 -13.91 -17.70
N ASN A 407 5.23 -13.99 -18.36
CA ASN A 407 4.97 -14.89 -19.50
C ASN A 407 4.27 -14.11 -20.63
N PRO A 408 4.93 -13.09 -21.22
CA PRO A 408 4.30 -12.19 -22.19
C PRO A 408 3.76 -12.92 -23.43
N GLN A 409 4.40 -14.01 -23.86
CA GLN A 409 3.94 -14.84 -24.98
C GLN A 409 2.50 -15.37 -24.83
N ILE A 410 2.02 -15.53 -23.59
CA ILE A 410 0.65 -15.95 -23.27
C ILE A 410 -0.16 -14.74 -22.80
N LEU A 411 0.36 -13.98 -21.85
CA LEU A 411 -0.38 -12.95 -21.11
C LEU A 411 -0.36 -11.57 -21.78
N THR A 412 0.28 -11.42 -22.93
CA THR A 412 0.14 -10.25 -23.82
C THR A 412 -0.34 -10.64 -25.21
N ASN A 413 -0.97 -11.81 -25.35
CA ASN A 413 -1.68 -12.20 -26.57
C ASN A 413 -3.18 -11.93 -26.38
N GLY A 414 -3.74 -11.06 -27.22
CA GLY A 414 -5.13 -10.62 -27.09
C GLY A 414 -6.16 -11.74 -27.21
N ASP A 415 -5.92 -12.73 -28.08
CA ASP A 415 -6.86 -13.84 -28.29
C ASP A 415 -6.86 -14.78 -27.08
N ILE A 416 -5.67 -15.10 -26.55
CA ILE A 416 -5.52 -15.93 -25.35
C ILE A 416 -6.18 -15.25 -24.15
N LEU A 417 -5.91 -13.96 -23.93
CA LEU A 417 -6.55 -13.19 -22.86
C LEU A 417 -8.08 -13.19 -22.99
N ALA A 418 -8.61 -12.98 -24.19
CA ALA A 418 -10.05 -12.95 -24.43
C ALA A 418 -10.70 -14.31 -24.14
N VAL A 419 -10.07 -15.40 -24.56
CA VAL A 419 -10.53 -16.76 -24.22
C VAL A 419 -10.47 -16.97 -22.71
N GLY A 420 -9.38 -16.59 -22.04
CA GLY A 420 -9.27 -16.68 -20.59
C GLY A 420 -10.39 -15.93 -19.85
N ALA A 421 -10.71 -14.70 -20.28
CA ALA A 421 -11.78 -13.90 -19.69
C ALA A 421 -13.15 -14.55 -19.90
N MET A 422 -13.40 -15.15 -21.07
CA MET A 422 -14.61 -15.93 -21.32
C MET A 422 -14.69 -17.16 -20.40
N GLN A 423 -13.58 -17.86 -20.13
CA GLN A 423 -13.53 -18.97 -19.19
C GLN A 423 -13.93 -18.52 -17.77
N VAL A 424 -13.42 -17.38 -17.32
CA VAL A 424 -13.80 -16.80 -16.02
C VAL A 424 -15.30 -16.53 -15.97
N ARG A 425 -15.84 -15.83 -16.98
CA ARG A 425 -17.25 -15.42 -17.04
C ARG A 425 -18.20 -16.62 -17.08
N GLN A 426 -17.90 -17.63 -17.91
CA GLN A 426 -18.72 -18.84 -18.03
C GLN A 426 -18.72 -19.65 -16.73
N GLN A 427 -17.55 -19.82 -16.11
CA GLN A 427 -17.42 -20.51 -14.83
C GLN A 427 -18.22 -19.79 -13.74
N ASN A 428 -18.13 -18.45 -13.66
CA ASN A 428 -18.89 -17.65 -12.70
C ASN A 428 -20.39 -17.87 -12.88
N ALA A 429 -20.91 -17.76 -14.11
CA ALA A 429 -22.33 -17.92 -14.38
C ALA A 429 -22.85 -19.33 -13.98
N GLN A 430 -22.03 -20.37 -14.18
CA GLN A 430 -22.40 -21.73 -13.80
C GLN A 430 -22.37 -21.93 -12.28
N CYS A 431 -21.29 -21.51 -11.60
CA CYS A 431 -21.19 -21.59 -10.15
C CYS A 431 -22.27 -20.74 -9.46
N ALA A 432 -22.51 -19.51 -9.93
CA ALA A 432 -23.51 -18.59 -9.38
C ALA A 432 -24.92 -19.19 -9.39
N ARG A 433 -25.29 -19.87 -10.49
CA ARG A 433 -26.57 -20.56 -10.63
C ARG A 433 -26.76 -21.64 -9.55
N ILE A 434 -25.73 -22.44 -9.30
CA ILE A 434 -25.77 -23.52 -8.30
C ILE A 434 -25.81 -22.95 -6.87
N LEU A 435 -25.06 -21.87 -6.65
CA LEU A 435 -25.02 -21.12 -5.39
C LEU A 435 -26.29 -20.30 -5.11
N GLY A 436 -27.18 -20.14 -6.08
CA GLY A 436 -28.43 -19.38 -5.94
C GLY A 436 -28.24 -17.86 -5.91
N ILE A 437 -27.19 -17.34 -6.55
CA ILE A 437 -26.89 -15.91 -6.63
C ILE A 437 -26.90 -15.42 -8.09
N ASN A 438 -27.03 -14.12 -8.29
CA ASN A 438 -26.89 -13.54 -9.63
C ASN A 438 -25.45 -13.72 -10.15
N PRO A 439 -25.25 -14.06 -11.43
CA PRO A 439 -23.95 -13.95 -12.06
C PRO A 439 -23.41 -12.52 -11.98
N ALA A 440 -22.10 -12.37 -11.79
CA ALA A 440 -21.49 -11.05 -11.72
C ALA A 440 -21.54 -10.36 -13.08
N SER A 441 -21.86 -9.07 -13.10
CA SER A 441 -21.90 -8.29 -14.34
C SER A 441 -20.51 -8.05 -14.95
N ARG A 442 -19.47 -8.11 -14.12
CA ARG A 442 -18.05 -7.97 -14.48
C ARG A 442 -17.28 -9.03 -13.71
N THR A 443 -16.34 -9.69 -14.36
CA THR A 443 -15.65 -10.84 -13.74
C THR A 443 -14.13 -10.74 -13.71
N THR A 444 -13.54 -9.85 -14.49
CA THR A 444 -12.08 -9.71 -14.64
C THR A 444 -11.63 -8.28 -14.37
N CYS A 445 -10.38 -8.12 -13.91
CA CYS A 445 -9.70 -6.85 -13.71
C CYS A 445 -8.18 -7.06 -13.75
N VAL A 446 -7.38 -6.01 -13.52
CA VAL A 446 -5.97 -6.19 -13.12
C VAL A 446 -5.69 -5.29 -11.92
N LYS A 447 -5.32 -5.89 -10.79
CA LYS A 447 -4.90 -5.18 -9.59
C LYS A 447 -3.37 -5.02 -9.55
N PRO A 448 -2.84 -4.11 -8.72
CA PRO A 448 -1.39 -3.87 -8.67
C PRO A 448 -0.60 -5.01 -7.99
N ASP A 449 -1.26 -5.86 -7.19
CA ASP A 449 -0.67 -7.04 -6.56
C ASP A 449 0.57 -6.80 -5.68
N GLY A 450 0.75 -5.62 -5.09
CA GLY A 450 2.00 -5.25 -4.41
C GLY A 450 2.55 -6.24 -3.35
N THR A 451 1.71 -6.84 -2.51
CA THR A 451 2.15 -7.89 -1.55
C THR A 451 1.96 -9.31 -2.10
N VAL A 452 0.95 -9.53 -2.94
CA VAL A 452 0.67 -10.85 -3.54
C VAL A 452 1.78 -11.26 -4.50
N SER A 453 2.34 -10.30 -5.26
CA SER A 453 3.44 -10.56 -6.19
C SER A 453 4.67 -11.09 -5.45
N LEU A 454 4.98 -10.55 -4.26
CA LEU A 454 6.05 -11.07 -3.40
C LEU A 454 5.73 -12.47 -2.86
N LEU A 455 4.48 -12.71 -2.44
CA LEU A 455 4.01 -14.02 -1.99
C LEU A 455 4.07 -15.09 -3.11
N LEU A 456 3.82 -14.70 -4.36
CA LEU A 456 3.75 -15.62 -5.49
C LEU A 456 5.05 -15.69 -6.32
N GLY A 457 6.02 -14.80 -6.04
CA GLY A 457 7.29 -14.72 -6.74
C GLY A 457 7.20 -14.17 -8.17
N MET A 458 6.13 -13.43 -8.48
CA MET A 458 5.81 -12.88 -9.81
C MET A 458 5.99 -11.35 -9.83
N THR A 459 5.91 -10.72 -11.01
CA THR A 459 5.86 -9.25 -11.11
C THR A 459 4.50 -8.70 -10.66
N SER A 460 4.43 -7.39 -10.41
CA SER A 460 3.27 -6.73 -9.83
C SER A 460 2.24 -6.32 -10.90
N GLY A 461 1.09 -7.00 -10.95
CA GLY A 461 0.01 -6.68 -11.89
C GLY A 461 0.48 -6.69 -13.34
N ILE A 462 0.31 -5.56 -14.03
CA ILE A 462 0.76 -5.34 -15.41
C ILE A 462 2.23 -4.91 -15.55
N HIS A 463 2.94 -4.64 -14.45
CA HIS A 463 4.28 -4.06 -14.52
C HIS A 463 5.35 -5.12 -14.83
N GLY A 464 6.40 -4.67 -15.51
CA GLY A 464 7.62 -5.45 -15.72
C GLY A 464 8.43 -5.63 -14.44
N ALA A 465 9.37 -6.57 -14.49
CA ALA A 465 10.34 -6.74 -13.42
C ALA A 465 11.26 -5.51 -13.30
N TYR A 466 11.73 -5.23 -12.09
CA TYR A 466 12.59 -4.06 -11.87
C TYR A 466 13.90 -4.12 -12.67
N ALA A 467 14.57 -5.27 -12.63
CA ALA A 467 15.76 -5.59 -13.42
C ALA A 467 15.89 -7.12 -13.52
N LYS A 468 16.81 -7.63 -14.35
CA LYS A 468 17.12 -9.08 -14.40
C LYS A 468 17.66 -9.60 -13.08
N ARG A 469 18.49 -8.79 -12.40
CA ARG A 469 18.98 -9.05 -11.04
C ARG A 469 18.81 -7.82 -10.18
N TYR A 470 18.28 -8.00 -8.98
CA TYR A 470 18.12 -6.91 -8.04
C TYR A 470 18.04 -7.41 -6.60
N LEU A 471 18.43 -6.54 -5.67
CA LEU A 471 18.17 -6.73 -4.25
C LEU A 471 16.78 -6.18 -3.93
N ARG A 472 15.89 -7.05 -3.43
CA ARG A 472 14.56 -6.66 -2.95
C ARG A 472 14.61 -6.55 -1.43
N SER A 473 14.25 -5.39 -0.87
CA SER A 473 14.19 -5.22 0.59
C SER A 473 12.77 -5.28 1.14
N VAL A 474 12.66 -5.81 2.36
CA VAL A 474 11.44 -5.79 3.20
C VAL A 474 11.79 -5.13 4.53
N GLU A 475 10.98 -4.15 4.96
CA GLU A 475 11.09 -3.50 6.26
C GLU A 475 10.25 -4.27 7.31
N ALA A 476 10.83 -4.50 8.48
CA ALA A 476 10.18 -5.18 9.60
C ALA A 476 10.57 -4.54 10.93
N ASN A 477 9.64 -4.51 11.88
CA ASN A 477 9.90 -3.95 13.20
C ASN A 477 10.83 -4.86 14.01
N VAL A 478 11.75 -4.27 14.79
CA VAL A 478 12.75 -4.98 15.60
C VAL A 478 12.14 -5.99 16.58
N GLU A 479 10.88 -5.78 16.99
CA GLU A 479 10.19 -6.68 17.91
C GLU A 479 9.48 -7.85 17.24
N GLU A 480 9.34 -7.86 15.91
CA GLU A 480 8.66 -8.94 15.19
C GLU A 480 9.41 -10.28 15.36
N PRO A 481 8.77 -11.34 15.90
CA PRO A 481 9.41 -12.66 16.02
C PRO A 481 9.88 -13.22 14.68
N ASN A 482 9.15 -12.89 13.59
CA ASN A 482 9.50 -13.28 12.23
C ASN A 482 10.85 -12.69 11.78
N LEU A 483 11.11 -11.42 12.10
CA LEU A 483 12.39 -10.78 11.82
C LEU A 483 13.51 -11.42 12.63
N LYS A 484 13.30 -11.61 13.93
CA LYS A 484 14.29 -12.23 14.84
C LYS A 484 14.70 -13.63 14.37
N ALA A 485 13.72 -14.46 14.02
CA ALA A 485 13.97 -15.81 13.50
C ALA A 485 14.71 -15.80 12.15
N TYR A 486 14.35 -14.89 11.24
CA TYR A 486 15.04 -14.78 9.96
C TYR A 486 16.48 -14.29 10.13
N GLU A 487 16.71 -13.31 11.02
CA GLU A 487 18.03 -12.76 11.32
C GLU A 487 18.96 -13.78 11.98
N GLU A 488 18.44 -14.65 12.86
CA GLU A 488 19.22 -15.72 13.49
C GLU A 488 19.81 -16.68 12.44
N VAL A 489 19.00 -17.06 11.45
CA VAL A 489 19.41 -18.01 10.40
C VAL A 489 20.21 -17.32 9.29
N ASN A 490 19.83 -16.08 8.93
CA ASN A 490 20.36 -15.32 7.79
C ASN A 490 20.84 -13.90 8.20
N PRO A 491 21.81 -13.76 9.12
CA PRO A 491 22.19 -12.46 9.68
C PRO A 491 22.78 -11.49 8.66
N LYS A 492 23.38 -12.00 7.57
CA LYS A 492 23.93 -11.16 6.48
C LYS A 492 22.86 -10.49 5.62
N ALA A 493 21.64 -11.01 5.62
CA ALA A 493 20.51 -10.44 4.89
C ALA A 493 19.86 -9.26 5.63
N VAL A 494 20.11 -9.11 6.93
CA VAL A 494 19.42 -8.15 7.79
C VAL A 494 20.36 -6.99 8.11
N GLN A 495 19.86 -5.76 7.90
CA GLN A 495 20.58 -4.53 8.18
C GLN A 495 19.70 -3.55 8.96
N PRO A 496 20.26 -2.68 9.81
CA PRO A 496 19.51 -1.58 10.40
C PRO A 496 18.83 -0.72 9.33
N ASN A 497 17.62 -0.24 9.60
CA ASN A 497 16.98 0.74 8.74
C ASN A 497 17.60 2.12 8.96
N ILE A 498 18.26 2.68 7.95
CA ILE A 498 18.94 3.99 8.08
C ILE A 498 17.99 5.15 8.40
N PHE A 499 16.70 5.05 8.07
CA PHE A 499 15.71 6.10 8.32
C PHE A 499 15.05 5.96 9.70
N LYS A 500 15.01 4.73 10.23
CA LYS A 500 14.36 4.39 11.51
C LYS A 500 15.16 3.33 12.27
N PRO A 501 16.43 3.59 12.61
CA PRO A 501 17.36 2.57 13.08
C PRO A 501 16.97 1.93 14.41
N ASN A 502 16.17 2.63 15.22
CA ASN A 502 15.75 2.16 16.54
C ASN A 502 14.50 1.27 16.52
N THR A 503 13.68 1.37 15.47
CA THR A 503 12.39 0.66 15.42
C THR A 503 12.37 -0.43 14.38
N ASP A 504 13.09 -0.27 13.26
CA ASP A 504 12.94 -1.15 12.10
C ASP A 504 14.30 -1.63 11.56
N LYS A 505 14.29 -2.81 10.95
CA LYS A 505 15.38 -3.35 10.13
C LYS A 505 14.90 -3.60 8.71
N LYS A 506 15.85 -3.73 7.78
CA LYS A 506 15.60 -4.16 6.40
C LYS A 506 16.23 -5.53 6.15
N ILE A 507 15.44 -6.41 5.55
CA ILE A 507 15.87 -7.72 5.08
C ILE A 507 16.01 -7.65 3.56
N PHE A 508 17.18 -8.04 3.03
CA PHE A 508 17.46 -8.05 1.60
C PHE A 508 17.37 -9.48 1.03
N PHE A 509 16.75 -9.60 -0.14
CA PHE A 509 16.58 -10.84 -0.88
C PHE A 509 17.19 -10.66 -2.29
N PRO A 510 18.12 -11.53 -2.73
CA PRO A 510 18.72 -11.44 -4.05
C PRO A 510 17.80 -12.09 -5.10
N ILE A 511 17.09 -11.27 -5.88
CA ILE A 511 16.10 -11.73 -6.87
C ILE A 511 16.74 -11.83 -8.26
N GLU A 512 16.45 -12.94 -8.94
CA GLU A 512 16.76 -13.18 -10.35
C GLU A 512 15.48 -13.46 -11.11
N GLU A 513 15.33 -12.80 -12.25
CA GLU A 513 14.23 -13.00 -13.19
C GLU A 513 14.68 -13.82 -14.40
N SER A 514 13.71 -14.49 -15.03
CA SER A 514 13.97 -15.21 -16.27
C SER A 514 14.29 -14.27 -17.43
N GLU A 515 14.95 -14.78 -18.46
CA GLU A 515 15.23 -14.01 -19.68
C GLU A 515 13.96 -13.58 -20.40
N ASP A 516 12.89 -14.37 -20.32
CA ASP A 516 11.61 -14.08 -20.98
C ASP A 516 10.78 -13.00 -20.24
N THR A 517 11.11 -12.69 -18.99
CA THR A 517 10.38 -11.66 -18.21
C THR A 517 10.73 -10.25 -18.69
N LEU A 518 9.72 -9.48 -19.09
CA LEU A 518 9.90 -8.08 -19.52
C LEU A 518 10.26 -7.18 -18.33
N LEU A 519 11.17 -6.25 -18.56
CA LEU A 519 11.63 -5.30 -17.57
C LEU A 519 10.84 -4.01 -17.61
N ARG A 520 10.76 -3.35 -16.46
CA ARG A 520 10.14 -2.03 -16.28
C ARG A 520 10.76 -0.98 -17.20
N SER A 521 12.08 -1.03 -17.42
CA SER A 521 12.81 -0.14 -18.33
C SER A 521 12.40 -0.31 -19.80
N GLU A 522 11.82 -1.44 -20.17
CA GLU A 522 11.36 -1.71 -21.55
C GLU A 522 9.93 -1.17 -21.79
N LEU A 523 9.21 -0.83 -20.70
CA LEU A 523 7.79 -0.51 -20.69
C LEU A 523 7.51 0.99 -20.41
N SER A 524 8.52 1.86 -20.29
CA SER A 524 8.31 3.26 -19.90
C SER A 524 7.39 4.06 -20.87
N GLY A 525 6.66 5.03 -20.32
CA GLY A 525 5.83 5.97 -21.07
C GLY A 525 4.68 5.30 -21.83
N VAL A 526 4.52 5.67 -23.10
CA VAL A 526 3.42 5.18 -23.96
C VAL A 526 3.42 3.66 -24.14
N LYS A 527 4.57 3.00 -24.00
CA LYS A 527 4.66 1.54 -24.17
C LYS A 527 3.82 0.76 -23.16
N LEU A 528 3.90 1.09 -21.87
CA LEU A 528 3.04 0.45 -20.86
C LEU A 528 1.57 0.79 -21.11
N LEU A 529 1.26 2.01 -21.56
CA LEU A 529 -0.10 2.42 -21.87
C LEU A 529 -0.72 1.58 -23.01
N GLU A 530 0.06 1.21 -24.03
CA GLU A 530 -0.41 0.29 -25.08
C GLU A 530 -0.70 -1.12 -24.53
N TYR A 531 0.13 -1.64 -23.61
CA TYR A 531 -0.19 -2.90 -22.93
C TYR A 531 -1.41 -2.79 -22.02
N VAL A 532 -1.58 -1.68 -21.31
CA VAL A 532 -2.78 -1.38 -20.51
C VAL A 532 -4.02 -1.41 -21.40
N LYS A 533 -3.98 -0.75 -22.56
CA LYS A 533 -5.06 -0.76 -23.56
C LYS A 533 -5.34 -2.16 -24.08
N LEU A 534 -4.32 -2.91 -24.47
CA LEU A 534 -4.45 -4.31 -24.90
C LEU A 534 -5.16 -5.15 -23.84
N VAL A 535 -4.69 -5.12 -22.59
CA VAL A 535 -5.26 -5.92 -21.51
C VAL A 535 -6.67 -5.44 -21.15
N GLN A 536 -6.95 -4.14 -21.20
CA GLN A 536 -8.30 -3.63 -21.02
C GLN A 536 -9.25 -4.23 -22.08
N GLN A 537 -8.86 -4.20 -23.35
CA GLN A 537 -9.69 -4.67 -24.46
C GLN A 537 -9.80 -6.19 -24.55
N SER A 538 -8.77 -6.92 -24.13
CA SER A 538 -8.69 -8.38 -24.30
C SER A 538 -8.96 -9.17 -23.03
N TRP A 539 -8.81 -8.59 -21.83
CA TRP A 539 -9.07 -9.29 -20.57
C TRP A 539 -10.26 -8.70 -19.80
N VAL A 540 -10.31 -7.37 -19.68
CA VAL A 540 -11.31 -6.70 -18.84
C VAL A 540 -12.68 -6.64 -19.53
N VAL A 541 -12.74 -6.08 -20.75
CA VAL A 541 -14.00 -5.95 -21.50
C VAL A 541 -14.64 -7.31 -21.82
N PRO A 542 -13.90 -8.35 -22.27
CA PRO A 542 -14.50 -9.66 -22.55
C PRO A 542 -15.04 -10.39 -21.30
N GLY A 543 -14.58 -10.01 -20.11
CA GLY A 543 -15.09 -10.53 -18.83
C GLY A 543 -16.38 -9.88 -18.35
N MET A 544 -16.95 -8.94 -19.11
CA MET A 544 -18.24 -8.30 -18.83
C MET A 544 -19.40 -9.13 -19.39
N SER A 545 -20.54 -9.11 -18.71
CA SER A 545 -21.80 -9.65 -19.24
C SER A 545 -22.42 -8.75 -20.31
N ASP A 546 -22.24 -7.44 -20.15
CA ASP A 546 -22.65 -6.38 -21.08
C ASP A 546 -21.46 -5.44 -21.32
N MET A 547 -20.92 -5.44 -22.54
CA MET A 547 -19.75 -4.65 -22.91
C MET A 547 -20.05 -3.16 -23.04
N GLU A 548 -21.32 -2.79 -23.21
CA GLU A 548 -21.78 -1.40 -23.32
C GLU A 548 -22.07 -0.77 -21.94
N SER A 549 -21.96 -1.56 -20.87
CA SER A 549 -22.18 -1.05 -19.51
C SER A 549 -21.25 0.13 -19.20
N PRO A 550 -21.78 1.23 -18.62
CA PRO A 550 -20.95 2.39 -18.25
C PRO A 550 -20.07 2.14 -17.02
N VAL A 551 -20.31 1.04 -16.30
CA VAL A 551 -19.50 0.62 -15.16
C VAL A 551 -18.52 -0.43 -15.65
N LYS A 552 -17.23 -0.12 -15.63
CA LYS A 552 -16.16 -1.00 -16.13
C LYS A 552 -15.11 -1.19 -15.05
N ASN A 553 -14.59 -2.42 -14.94
CA ASN A 553 -13.33 -2.64 -14.23
C ASN A 553 -12.18 -2.05 -15.05
N ASN A 554 -11.00 -2.02 -14.46
CA ASN A 554 -9.84 -1.35 -15.02
C ASN A 554 -8.57 -2.19 -14.82
N VAL A 555 -7.53 -1.78 -15.54
CA VAL A 555 -6.16 -2.24 -15.34
C VAL A 555 -5.44 -1.22 -14.46
N SER A 556 -5.29 -1.51 -13.17
CA SER A 556 -4.52 -0.64 -12.26
C SER A 556 -3.05 -0.62 -12.67
N ASN A 557 -2.52 0.58 -12.86
CA ASN A 557 -1.19 0.79 -13.40
C ASN A 557 -0.56 2.08 -12.84
N THR A 558 0.77 2.11 -12.83
CA THR A 558 1.57 3.29 -12.58
C THR A 558 2.63 3.36 -13.66
N VAL A 559 2.55 4.41 -14.48
CA VAL A 559 3.42 4.58 -15.65
C VAL A 559 4.59 5.46 -15.27
N ASP A 560 5.80 4.92 -15.43
CA ASP A 560 7.00 5.76 -15.35
C ASP A 560 7.14 6.56 -16.63
N VAL A 561 7.24 7.88 -16.48
CA VAL A 561 7.33 8.80 -17.60
C VAL A 561 8.74 9.40 -17.63
N PRO A 562 9.55 9.04 -18.65
CA PRO A 562 10.81 9.71 -18.92
C PRO A 562 10.60 11.22 -19.11
N SER A 563 11.59 12.03 -18.72
CA SER A 563 11.48 13.50 -18.75
C SER A 563 11.12 14.08 -20.10
N ASP A 564 11.51 13.42 -21.19
CA ASP A 564 11.28 13.80 -22.58
C ASP A 564 9.96 13.26 -23.18
N GLN A 565 9.18 12.49 -22.42
CA GLN A 565 7.96 11.81 -22.91
C GLN A 565 6.65 12.34 -22.31
N TRP A 566 6.69 13.31 -21.41
CA TRP A 566 5.49 13.81 -20.72
C TRP A 566 4.41 14.34 -21.66
N ASP A 567 4.78 15.11 -22.69
CA ASP A 567 3.82 15.62 -23.67
C ASP A 567 3.19 14.50 -24.49
N ALA A 568 3.99 13.53 -24.93
CA ALA A 568 3.48 12.37 -25.68
C ALA A 568 2.53 11.51 -24.85
N VAL A 569 2.83 11.30 -23.56
CA VAL A 569 1.94 10.59 -22.62
C VAL A 569 0.65 11.38 -22.40
N ARG A 570 0.74 12.69 -22.19
CA ARG A 570 -0.43 13.57 -22.04
C ARG A 570 -1.37 13.46 -23.23
N ASP A 571 -0.83 13.58 -24.44
CA ASP A 571 -1.65 13.56 -25.66
C ASP A 571 -2.24 12.16 -25.90
N TRP A 572 -1.47 11.10 -25.65
CA TRP A 572 -1.96 9.72 -25.75
C TRP A 572 -3.15 9.46 -24.82
N VAL A 573 -3.06 9.88 -23.55
CA VAL A 573 -4.13 9.69 -22.55
C VAL A 573 -5.42 10.38 -22.96
N TRP A 574 -5.32 11.59 -23.51
CA TRP A 574 -6.47 12.33 -24.03
C TRP A 574 -7.13 11.60 -25.20
N GLU A 575 -6.33 11.17 -26.18
CA GLU A 575 -6.79 10.49 -27.40
C GLU A 575 -7.33 9.09 -27.13
N ASN A 576 -6.83 8.41 -26.09
CA ASN A 576 -7.16 7.03 -25.74
C ASN A 576 -8.00 6.89 -24.46
N GLN A 577 -8.64 7.97 -23.99
CA GLN A 577 -9.44 7.98 -22.77
C GLN A 577 -10.53 6.88 -22.71
N ASN A 578 -11.01 6.39 -23.87
CA ASN A 578 -11.99 5.30 -23.96
C ASN A 578 -11.45 3.92 -23.53
N TYR A 579 -10.13 3.76 -23.44
CA TYR A 579 -9.47 2.48 -23.15
C TYR A 579 -8.84 2.42 -21.75
N ILE A 580 -9.00 3.48 -20.95
CA ILE A 580 -8.41 3.61 -19.62
C ILE A 580 -9.45 4.22 -18.67
N ALA A 581 -9.45 3.82 -17.40
CA ALA A 581 -10.24 4.50 -16.36
C ALA A 581 -9.33 5.27 -15.39
N GLY A 582 -8.71 4.59 -14.43
CA GLY A 582 -7.72 5.17 -13.53
C GLY A 582 -6.29 4.96 -14.05
N VAL A 583 -5.52 6.05 -14.19
CA VAL A 583 -4.10 6.02 -14.58
C VAL A 583 -3.30 6.96 -13.66
N THR A 584 -2.11 6.52 -13.27
CA THR A 584 -1.20 7.28 -12.41
C THR A 584 0.18 7.35 -13.06
N PHE A 585 0.83 8.51 -12.97
CA PHE A 585 2.15 8.75 -13.55
C PHE A 585 3.17 9.08 -12.47
N LEU A 586 4.39 8.58 -12.62
CA LEU A 586 5.53 8.96 -11.78
C LEU A 586 6.72 9.32 -12.67
N SER A 587 7.54 10.26 -12.19
CA SER A 587 8.84 10.52 -12.81
C SER A 587 9.79 9.36 -12.56
N THR A 588 10.66 9.08 -13.52
CA THR A 588 11.74 8.10 -13.35
C THR A 588 12.75 8.62 -12.32
N TYR A 589 12.90 7.93 -11.19
CA TYR A 589 13.94 8.23 -10.18
C TYR A 589 14.99 7.12 -10.13
N GLY A 590 16.25 7.46 -9.83
CA GLY A 590 17.36 6.51 -9.74
C GLY A 590 17.38 5.74 -8.41
N ASP A 591 17.47 4.41 -8.47
CA ASP A 591 17.68 3.55 -7.29
C ASP A 591 19.07 3.67 -6.67
N MET A 592 20.05 4.09 -7.45
CA MET A 592 21.44 4.30 -7.02
C MET A 592 21.61 5.59 -6.20
N ASP A 593 20.62 6.47 -6.22
CA ASP A 593 20.67 7.75 -5.49
C ASP A 593 20.22 7.58 -4.04
N LEU A 594 19.35 6.61 -3.76
CA LEU A 594 18.79 6.39 -2.44
C LEU A 594 19.45 5.19 -1.73
N PRO A 595 19.99 5.38 -0.51
CA PRO A 595 20.49 4.27 0.28
C PRO A 595 19.34 3.33 0.69
N GLN A 596 19.60 2.02 0.61
CA GLN A 596 18.63 0.96 0.92
C GLN A 596 17.27 1.11 0.20
N ALA A 597 17.26 1.46 -1.09
CA ALA A 597 16.02 1.53 -1.86
C ALA A 597 15.24 0.18 -1.82
N PRO A 598 13.90 0.18 -1.97
CA PRO A 598 13.09 -1.05 -1.95
C PRO A 598 13.51 -2.08 -2.99
N MET A 599 14.07 -1.63 -4.12
CA MET A 599 14.65 -2.45 -5.19
C MET A 599 15.93 -1.77 -5.63
N CYS A 600 17.06 -2.50 -5.64
CA CYS A 600 18.34 -1.99 -6.11
C CYS A 600 18.87 -2.89 -7.23
N LYS A 601 19.14 -2.33 -8.40
CA LYS A 601 19.66 -3.07 -9.55
C LYS A 601 21.02 -3.66 -9.21
N VAL A 602 21.24 -4.89 -9.66
CA VAL A 602 22.52 -5.60 -9.57
C VAL A 602 22.97 -5.93 -10.98
N LEU A 603 24.14 -5.42 -11.35
CA LEU A 603 24.78 -5.72 -12.63
C LEU A 603 25.62 -7.00 -12.49
N SER A 604 25.70 -7.79 -13.55
CA SER A 604 26.66 -8.90 -13.66
C SER A 604 28.11 -8.41 -13.69
N PRO A 605 29.10 -9.27 -13.38
CA PRO A 605 30.51 -8.93 -13.59
C PRO A 605 30.81 -8.42 -15.01
N GLU A 606 30.20 -9.04 -16.03
CA GLU A 606 30.36 -8.68 -17.43
C GLU A 606 29.69 -7.34 -17.76
N GLU A 607 28.52 -7.05 -17.17
CA GLU A 607 27.84 -5.77 -17.32
C GLU A 607 28.61 -4.64 -16.64
N ILE A 608 29.11 -4.86 -15.41
CA ILE A 608 29.96 -3.90 -14.71
C ILE A 608 31.22 -3.62 -15.53
N LEU A 609 31.89 -4.66 -16.02
CA LEU A 609 33.10 -4.51 -16.83
C LEU A 609 32.80 -3.73 -18.13
N ARG A 610 31.65 -3.98 -18.76
CA ARG A 610 31.21 -3.29 -19.98
C ARG A 610 30.89 -1.81 -19.73
N GLU A 611 30.19 -1.49 -18.64
CA GLU A 611 29.73 -0.14 -18.31
C GLU A 611 30.85 0.74 -17.72
N TYR A 612 31.67 0.15 -16.86
CA TYR A 612 32.69 0.85 -16.08
C TYR A 612 34.13 0.52 -16.47
N GLY A 613 34.36 -0.39 -17.42
CA GLY A 613 35.70 -0.74 -17.90
C GLY A 613 36.58 -1.41 -16.84
N VAL A 614 37.88 -1.51 -17.16
CA VAL A 614 38.90 -2.23 -16.37
C VAL A 614 39.03 -1.70 -14.93
N GLY A 615 38.73 -0.41 -14.70
CA GLY A 615 38.73 0.18 -13.36
C GLY A 615 37.86 -0.57 -12.35
N SER A 616 36.75 -1.15 -12.82
CA SER A 616 35.83 -1.96 -11.99
C SER A 616 36.51 -3.11 -11.24
N MET A 617 37.52 -3.73 -11.82
CA MET A 617 38.24 -4.86 -11.20
C MET A 617 39.02 -4.44 -9.94
N PHE A 618 39.31 -3.15 -9.77
CA PHE A 618 40.09 -2.60 -8.66
C PHE A 618 39.22 -1.88 -7.62
N ALA A 619 37.91 -1.81 -7.83
CA ALA A 619 36.99 -1.07 -6.96
C ALA A 619 36.71 -1.76 -5.62
N SER A 620 36.75 -3.10 -5.57
CA SER A 620 36.31 -3.86 -4.39
C SER A 620 37.09 -3.51 -3.11
N GLY A 621 38.41 -3.34 -3.19
CA GLY A 621 39.21 -2.93 -2.02
C GLY A 621 38.83 -1.54 -1.51
N LEU A 622 38.54 -0.60 -2.41
CA LEU A 622 38.09 0.73 -2.03
C LEU A 622 36.69 0.71 -1.40
N VAL A 623 35.79 -0.16 -1.87
CA VAL A 623 34.46 -0.36 -1.26
C VAL A 623 34.58 -0.83 0.20
N VAL A 624 35.43 -1.84 0.45
CA VAL A 624 35.62 -2.40 1.81
C VAL A 624 36.13 -1.33 2.77
N ASP A 625 37.21 -0.65 2.41
CA ASP A 625 37.80 0.41 3.26
C ASP A 625 36.81 1.57 3.48
N THR A 626 35.99 1.89 2.48
CA THR A 626 34.98 2.94 2.59
C THR A 626 33.90 2.58 3.62
N ILE A 627 33.40 1.34 3.57
CA ILE A 627 32.39 0.85 4.51
C ILE A 627 32.97 0.75 5.93
N GLU A 628 34.22 0.32 6.09
CA GLU A 628 34.88 0.26 7.39
C GLU A 628 34.97 1.64 8.07
N VAL A 629 35.27 2.68 7.29
CA VAL A 629 35.46 4.04 7.83
C VAL A 629 34.14 4.81 8.02
N PHE A 630 33.19 4.70 7.07
CA PHE A 630 31.93 5.46 7.13
C PHE A 630 30.77 4.68 7.74
N GLY A 631 30.86 3.35 7.83
CA GLY A 631 29.74 2.46 8.15
C GLY A 631 28.69 2.33 7.04
N ASP A 632 28.68 3.24 6.06
CA ASP A 632 27.72 3.29 4.96
C ASP A 632 28.38 3.86 3.70
N LEU A 633 28.32 3.11 2.60
CA LEU A 633 28.93 3.48 1.33
C LEU A 633 28.26 4.70 0.70
N TRP A 634 26.94 4.84 0.81
CA TRP A 634 26.21 5.97 0.22
C TRP A 634 26.58 7.27 0.91
N LYS A 635 26.70 7.29 2.24
CA LYS A 635 27.19 8.45 2.99
C LYS A 635 28.57 8.89 2.51
N ALA A 636 29.48 7.96 2.27
CA ALA A 636 30.81 8.26 1.75
C ALA A 636 30.77 8.81 0.32
N CYS A 637 29.96 8.20 -0.56
CA CYS A 637 29.77 8.67 -1.93
C CYS A 637 29.18 10.08 -1.97
N GLU A 638 28.16 10.37 -1.15
CA GLU A 638 27.56 11.70 -1.02
C GLU A 638 28.61 12.70 -0.53
N ALA A 639 29.36 12.36 0.53
CA ALA A 639 30.42 13.22 1.07
C ALA A 639 31.51 13.52 0.03
N ALA A 640 31.91 12.52 -0.77
CA ALA A 640 32.86 12.72 -1.86
C ALA A 640 32.31 13.67 -2.93
N GLN A 641 31.01 13.62 -3.20
CA GLN A 641 30.32 14.52 -4.14
C GLN A 641 30.00 15.90 -3.54
N GLY A 642 30.49 16.21 -2.34
CA GLY A 642 30.23 17.48 -1.64
C GLY A 642 28.83 17.59 -1.02
N ARG A 643 28.09 16.49 -0.95
CA ARG A 643 26.75 16.39 -0.36
C ARG A 643 26.81 15.63 0.97
N GLY A 644 25.75 15.68 1.77
CA GLY A 644 25.70 14.94 3.04
C GLY A 644 26.66 15.45 4.13
N GLU A 645 27.38 14.53 4.78
CA GLU A 645 28.28 14.83 5.92
C GLU A 645 29.42 15.75 5.48
N GLN A 646 29.52 16.91 6.13
CA GLN A 646 30.54 17.91 5.80
C GLN A 646 31.89 17.50 6.38
N LEU A 647 32.87 17.23 5.51
CA LEU A 647 34.23 16.79 5.91
C LEU A 647 35.30 17.87 5.72
N PHE A 648 35.00 18.90 4.94
CA PHE A 648 35.91 20.00 4.65
C PHE A 648 35.24 21.33 4.99
N VAL A 649 36.05 22.32 5.36
CA VAL A 649 35.55 23.70 5.55
C VAL A 649 35.40 24.32 4.16
N SER A 650 34.17 24.67 3.77
CA SER A 650 33.90 25.35 2.50
C SER A 650 34.16 26.86 2.60
N GLU A 651 34.49 27.50 1.48
CA GLU A 651 34.59 28.98 1.42
C GLU A 651 33.29 29.64 1.86
N GLN A 652 32.15 29.05 1.48
CA GLN A 652 30.83 29.55 1.87
C GLN A 652 30.61 29.50 3.39
N ALA A 653 31.08 28.45 4.07
CA ALA A 653 31.03 28.38 5.53
C ALA A 653 31.93 29.43 6.20
N ILE A 654 33.08 29.73 5.61
CA ILE A 654 33.96 30.82 6.03
C ILE A 654 33.25 32.16 5.87
N ASP A 655 32.65 32.42 4.70
CA ASP A 655 31.91 33.64 4.39
C ASP A 655 30.70 33.85 5.31
N ASP A 656 29.93 32.79 5.56
CA ASP A 656 28.77 32.82 6.46
C ASP A 656 29.18 33.07 7.91
N TYR A 657 30.30 32.47 8.35
CA TYR A 657 30.85 32.71 9.68
C TYR A 657 31.29 34.17 9.83
N ILE A 658 32.01 34.70 8.84
CA ILE A 658 32.43 36.11 8.81
C ILE A 658 31.22 37.03 8.82
N ARG A 659 30.22 36.79 7.96
CA ARG A 659 28.98 37.59 7.89
C ARG A 659 28.22 37.61 9.23
N LYS A 660 28.20 36.49 9.96
CA LYS A 660 27.52 36.39 11.25
C LYS A 660 28.28 37.00 12.42
N ASN A 661 29.61 37.15 12.30
CA ASN A 661 30.48 37.55 13.42
C ASN A 661 31.24 38.86 13.20
N SER A 662 31.14 39.50 12.03
CA SER A 662 31.82 40.76 11.71
C SER A 662 30.88 41.98 11.76
N VAL A 663 31.42 43.12 12.19
CA VAL A 663 30.85 44.48 12.03
C VAL A 663 31.52 45.11 10.80
N GLU A 664 30.80 45.92 10.02
CA GLU A 664 31.21 46.48 8.72
C GLU A 664 32.70 46.86 8.60
N GLY A 665 33.41 46.20 7.67
CA GLY A 665 34.83 46.44 7.34
C GLY A 665 35.41 45.41 6.35
N GLU A 666 36.50 45.76 5.65
CA GLU A 666 37.20 44.84 4.74
C GLU A 666 37.89 43.71 5.51
N VAL A 667 37.59 42.47 5.13
CA VAL A 667 38.12 41.25 5.76
C VAL A 667 39.44 40.88 5.11
N SER A 668 40.51 40.75 5.90
CA SER A 668 41.83 40.39 5.39
C SER A 668 41.96 38.89 5.07
N ILE A 669 42.94 38.50 4.25
CA ILE A 669 43.26 37.09 3.96
C ILE A 669 43.61 36.33 5.25
N THR A 670 44.33 36.98 6.16
CA THR A 670 44.72 36.45 7.46
C THR A 670 43.50 36.12 8.34
N ASP A 671 42.44 36.93 8.27
CA ASP A 671 41.20 36.69 9.01
C ASP A 671 40.46 35.45 8.48
N ARG A 672 40.47 35.23 7.16
CA ARG A 672 39.88 34.04 6.55
C ARG A 672 40.62 32.76 6.95
N GLU A 673 41.94 32.80 7.05
CA GLU A 673 42.74 31.65 7.52
C GLU A 673 42.47 31.35 8.99
N HIS A 674 42.35 32.39 9.83
CA HIS A 674 41.99 32.23 11.23
C HIS A 674 40.59 31.60 11.39
N VAL A 675 39.59 32.10 10.67
CA VAL A 675 38.24 31.54 10.64
C VAL A 675 38.24 30.10 10.14
N ARG A 676 39.03 29.79 9.10
CA ARG A 676 39.20 28.41 8.62
C ARG A 676 39.75 27.50 9.69
N SER A 677 40.73 27.94 10.48
CA SER A 677 41.28 27.17 11.61
C SER A 677 40.21 26.90 12.67
N ILE A 678 39.42 27.91 13.03
CA ILE A 678 38.32 27.76 14.01
C ILE A 678 37.29 26.74 13.51
N LEU A 679 36.82 26.91 12.28
CA LEU A 679 35.82 26.01 11.68
C LEU A 679 36.38 24.59 11.52
N SER A 680 37.68 24.45 11.21
CA SER A 680 38.34 23.15 11.12
C SER A 680 38.40 22.44 12.47
N SER A 681 38.70 23.15 13.55
CA SER A 681 38.66 22.60 14.92
C SER A 681 37.24 22.16 15.30
N LYS A 682 36.24 23.01 15.05
CA LYS A 682 34.83 22.66 15.30
C LYS A 682 34.37 21.44 14.51
N LEU A 683 34.88 21.28 13.28
CA LEU A 683 34.57 20.13 12.46
C LEU A 683 35.22 18.86 13.00
N GLN A 684 36.46 18.96 13.49
CA GLN A 684 37.19 17.86 14.14
C GLN A 684 36.46 17.33 15.37
N ASP A 685 35.83 18.21 16.15
CA ASP A 685 35.08 17.83 17.35
C ASP A 685 33.70 17.23 17.02
N LYS A 686 33.13 17.55 15.85
CA LYS A 686 31.78 17.15 15.44
C LYS A 686 31.74 15.85 14.65
N VAL A 687 32.83 15.53 13.94
CA VAL A 687 32.87 14.41 12.99
C VAL A 687 33.83 13.34 13.49
N ASP A 688 33.28 12.19 13.85
CA ASP A 688 34.07 11.02 14.24
C ASP A 688 34.96 10.55 13.07
N ASN A 689 36.20 10.18 13.39
CA ASN A 689 37.19 9.66 12.46
C ASN A 689 37.43 10.57 11.22
N LEU A 690 37.33 11.90 11.39
CA LEU A 690 37.43 12.88 10.29
C LEU A 690 38.64 12.68 9.37
N ALA A 691 39.82 12.39 9.92
CA ALA A 691 41.04 12.16 9.13
C ALA A 691 40.92 10.93 8.20
N ALA A 692 40.39 9.83 8.71
CA ALA A 692 40.17 8.62 7.92
C ALA A 692 39.09 8.84 6.85
N LYS A 693 37.99 9.52 7.20
CA LYS A 693 36.92 9.88 6.24
C LYS A 693 37.44 10.75 5.10
N ARG A 694 38.29 11.74 5.41
CA ARG A 694 38.96 12.59 4.41
C ARG A 694 39.89 11.78 3.50
N ASP A 695 40.64 10.83 4.06
CA ASP A 695 41.50 9.96 3.24
C ASP A 695 40.69 9.10 2.27
N ILE A 696 39.56 8.55 2.69
CA ILE A 696 38.65 7.81 1.82
C ILE A 696 38.13 8.70 0.68
N VAL A 697 37.64 9.91 0.96
CA VAL A 697 37.20 10.84 -0.10
C VAL A 697 38.32 11.12 -1.10
N ARG A 698 39.53 11.43 -0.62
CA ARG A 698 40.72 11.62 -1.45
C ARG A 698 41.03 10.39 -2.31
N ARG A 699 40.85 9.18 -1.77
CA ARG A 699 41.07 7.92 -2.50
C ARG A 699 40.01 7.69 -3.57
N ILE A 700 38.73 8.02 -3.31
CA ILE A 700 37.65 7.99 -4.30
C ILE A 700 37.94 8.97 -5.44
N GLU A 701 38.32 10.20 -5.12
CA GLU A 701 38.70 11.21 -6.12
C GLU A 701 39.91 10.76 -6.94
N LYS A 702 40.95 10.21 -6.29
CA LYS A 702 42.12 9.65 -6.98
C LYS A 702 41.72 8.50 -7.91
N PHE A 703 40.81 7.64 -7.47
CA PHE A 703 40.28 6.55 -8.28
C PHE A 703 39.54 7.07 -9.52
N ALA A 704 38.70 8.11 -9.36
CA ALA A 704 38.03 8.79 -10.46
C ALA A 704 39.01 9.40 -11.47
N HIS A 705 40.08 10.04 -10.99
CA HIS A 705 41.13 10.58 -11.87
C HIS A 705 41.86 9.49 -12.66
N ASN A 706 42.23 8.40 -11.99
CA ASN A 706 43.00 7.31 -12.59
C ASN A 706 42.22 6.54 -13.66
N TYR A 707 40.91 6.29 -13.43
CA TYR A 707 40.13 5.38 -14.26
C TYR A 707 39.03 6.06 -15.08
N TYR A 708 38.59 7.26 -14.69
CA TYR A 708 37.41 7.94 -15.27
C TYR A 708 37.63 9.40 -15.65
N ARG A 709 38.90 9.83 -15.85
CA ARG A 709 39.24 11.21 -16.23
C ARG A 709 38.68 12.27 -15.27
N GLY A 710 38.57 11.92 -13.99
CA GLY A 710 38.03 12.79 -12.95
C GLY A 710 36.50 12.76 -12.82
N ASP A 711 35.79 11.92 -13.58
CA ASP A 711 34.34 11.73 -13.44
C ASP A 711 34.04 11.00 -12.12
N LEU A 712 33.82 11.81 -11.09
CA LEU A 712 33.51 11.34 -9.75
C LEU A 712 32.16 10.64 -9.68
N TYR A 713 31.17 11.10 -10.46
CA TYR A 713 29.84 10.50 -10.50
C TYR A 713 29.91 9.05 -11.00
N LYS A 714 30.65 8.82 -12.09
CA LYS A 714 30.90 7.48 -12.60
C LYS A 714 31.66 6.60 -11.60
N ALA A 715 32.65 7.16 -10.90
CA ALA A 715 33.40 6.43 -9.87
C ALA A 715 32.52 5.98 -8.71
N VAL A 716 31.68 6.86 -8.14
CA VAL A 716 30.81 6.48 -7.02
C VAL A 716 29.73 5.47 -7.43
N ASN A 717 29.18 5.58 -8.64
CA ASN A 717 28.20 4.62 -9.14
C ASN A 717 28.79 3.24 -9.39
N LEU A 718 30.06 3.16 -9.81
CA LEU A 718 30.79 1.90 -9.82
C LEU A 718 30.89 1.29 -8.41
N LEU A 719 31.32 2.08 -7.41
CA LEU A 719 31.49 1.56 -6.04
C LEU A 719 30.18 0.98 -5.51
N LYS A 720 29.07 1.71 -5.71
CA LYS A 720 27.71 1.26 -5.37
C LYS A 720 27.33 -0.03 -6.14
N SER A 721 27.63 -0.12 -7.43
CA SER A 721 27.32 -1.30 -8.26
C SER A 721 28.10 -2.54 -7.81
N VAL A 722 29.38 -2.37 -7.50
CA VAL A 722 30.25 -3.45 -6.99
C VAL A 722 29.79 -3.90 -5.60
N ASN A 723 29.37 -2.97 -4.73
CA ASN A 723 28.79 -3.30 -3.43
C ASN A 723 27.49 -4.10 -3.58
N ASN A 724 26.59 -3.69 -4.47
CA ASN A 724 25.34 -4.40 -4.72
C ASN A 724 25.59 -5.82 -5.23
N LEU A 725 26.52 -6.00 -6.17
CA LEU A 725 26.93 -7.33 -6.65
C LEU A 725 27.53 -8.19 -5.53
N HIS A 726 28.42 -7.61 -4.71
CA HIS A 726 29.01 -8.32 -3.57
C HIS A 726 27.94 -8.81 -2.59
N LEU A 727 27.01 -7.93 -2.19
CA LEU A 727 25.92 -8.28 -1.29
C LEU A 727 25.03 -9.36 -1.94
N PHE A 728 24.67 -9.21 -3.21
CA PHE A 728 23.86 -10.17 -3.94
C PHE A 728 24.45 -11.59 -3.93
N GLU A 729 25.72 -11.73 -4.28
CA GLU A 729 26.43 -13.02 -4.26
C GLU A 729 26.61 -13.58 -2.85
N LEU A 730 26.90 -12.71 -1.86
CA LEU A 730 26.98 -13.11 -0.46
C LEU A 730 25.66 -13.72 0.03
N LEU A 731 24.54 -13.07 -0.26
CA LEU A 731 23.22 -13.54 0.16
C LEU A 731 22.85 -14.86 -0.51
N LYS A 732 23.13 -15.02 -1.81
CA LYS A 732 22.92 -16.31 -2.50
C LYS A 732 23.75 -17.43 -1.88
N LYS A 733 25.02 -17.16 -1.57
CA LYS A 733 25.95 -18.15 -1.00
C LYS A 733 25.62 -18.54 0.44
N THR A 734 25.10 -17.61 1.23
CA THR A 734 24.92 -17.79 2.68
C THR A 734 23.49 -18.11 3.10
N TYR A 735 22.55 -18.10 2.15
CA TYR A 735 21.15 -18.39 2.44
C TYR A 735 20.96 -19.77 3.07
N LYS A 736 20.12 -19.81 4.10
CA LYS A 736 19.62 -21.02 4.72
C LYS A 736 18.11 -20.89 4.94
N PRO A 737 17.30 -21.91 4.57
CA PRO A 737 15.87 -21.91 4.87
C PRO A 737 15.60 -21.80 6.37
N VAL A 738 14.58 -21.02 6.73
CA VAL A 738 14.12 -20.88 8.11
C VAL A 738 13.12 -21.99 8.41
N ASP A 739 13.31 -22.73 9.51
CA ASP A 739 12.29 -23.65 10.01
C ASP A 739 11.19 -22.87 10.76
N TRP A 740 10.20 -22.40 10.01
CA TRP A 740 9.10 -21.61 10.56
C TRP A 740 8.25 -22.37 11.59
N LYS A 741 8.32 -23.71 11.64
CA LYS A 741 7.56 -24.51 12.62
C LYS A 741 8.23 -24.50 13.99
N SER A 742 9.54 -24.27 14.07
CA SER A 742 10.30 -24.22 15.32
C SER A 742 10.40 -22.81 15.92
N VAL A 743 9.91 -21.79 15.22
CA VAL A 743 9.96 -20.40 15.71
C VAL A 743 8.98 -20.20 16.85
N ASP A 744 9.49 -19.69 17.97
CA ASP A 744 8.66 -19.32 19.11
C ASP A 744 7.94 -17.98 18.85
N PHE A 745 6.63 -18.05 18.66
CA PHE A 745 5.75 -16.89 18.49
C PHE A 745 5.01 -16.51 19.77
N THR A 746 5.27 -17.19 20.90
CA THR A 746 4.62 -16.90 22.18
C THR A 746 5.15 -15.65 22.88
N GLY A 747 6.32 -15.15 22.45
CA GLY A 747 7.06 -13.98 22.91
C GLY A 747 6.60 -13.40 24.24
N ASN A 748 7.38 -13.62 25.32
CA ASN A 748 7.15 -13.16 26.69
C ASN A 748 5.74 -12.62 26.91
N LYS A 749 4.81 -13.51 27.29
CA LYS A 749 3.58 -13.10 27.95
C LYS A 749 4.00 -12.12 29.05
N TYR A 750 3.84 -10.82 28.81
CA TYR A 750 3.90 -9.85 29.89
C TYR A 750 2.71 -10.20 30.76
N THR A 751 2.92 -11.11 31.71
CA THR A 751 2.10 -11.20 32.91
C THR A 751 2.05 -9.78 33.43
N ASN A 752 0.86 -9.18 33.39
CA ASN A 752 0.62 -7.92 34.04
C ASN A 752 1.19 -8.05 35.46
N ALA A 753 1.99 -7.06 35.89
CA ALA A 753 2.41 -7.00 37.28
C ALA A 753 1.20 -7.00 38.23
N ASP A 754 0.02 -6.62 37.72
CA ASP A 754 -1.27 -6.70 38.42
C ASP A 754 -1.81 -8.13 38.59
N GLU A 755 -1.47 -9.09 37.72
CA GLU A 755 -1.81 -10.51 37.91
C GLU A 755 -0.94 -11.16 39.01
N LEU A 756 0.31 -10.70 39.17
CA LEU A 756 1.16 -11.07 40.31
C LEU A 756 0.78 -10.32 41.60
N GLY A 757 0.23 -9.11 41.49
CA GLY A 757 -0.33 -8.35 42.61
C GLY A 757 -1.59 -8.98 43.19
N ALA A 758 -2.43 -9.59 42.35
CA ALA A 758 -3.64 -10.31 42.78
C ALA A 758 -3.35 -11.68 43.44
N GLN A 759 -2.18 -12.28 43.20
CA GLN A 759 -1.73 -13.51 43.89
C GLN A 759 -0.89 -13.24 45.15
N SER A 760 -0.47 -12.00 45.39
CA SER A 760 0.37 -11.63 46.54
C SER A 760 -0.42 -11.15 47.78
N CYS A 761 -1.75 -11.07 47.70
CA CYS A 761 -2.63 -10.74 48.84
C CYS A 761 -3.37 -11.96 49.45
N ALA A 762 -2.94 -13.19 49.15
CA ALA A 762 -3.49 -14.42 49.72
C ALA A 762 -2.56 -15.10 50.76
N GLY A 763 -1.40 -14.52 51.07
CA GLY A 763 -0.45 -15.05 52.06
C GLY A 763 0.02 -13.96 52.99
N GLY A 764 -0.59 -13.84 54.16
CA GLY A 764 -0.17 -12.90 55.19
C GLY A 764 1.21 -13.24 55.73
N ALA A 765 2.19 -12.36 55.51
CA ALA A 765 3.33 -12.11 56.40
C ALA A 765 4.05 -10.84 55.94
N CYS A 766 3.82 -9.75 56.68
CA CYS A 766 4.62 -8.54 56.66
C CYS A 766 5.97 -8.81 57.35
N GLU A 767 7.10 -8.51 56.72
CA GLU A 767 8.30 -8.02 57.42
C GLU A 767 9.04 -6.99 56.56
N ILE A 768 9.20 -5.79 57.12
CA ILE A 768 9.91 -4.63 56.59
C ILE A 768 11.38 -4.74 56.98
N LYS A 769 12.29 -4.59 56.01
CA LYS A 769 13.63 -4.01 56.22
C LYS A 769 14.00 -3.13 55.04
#